data_AF-A0A2E0YDK4-F1
#
_entry.id   AF-A0A2E0YDK4-F1
#
_cell.length_a   1.000
_cell.length_b   1.000
_cell.length_c   1.000
_cell.angle_alpha   90.00
_cell.angle_beta   90.00
_cell.angle_gamma   90.00
#
_symmetry.space_group_name_H-M   'P 1'
#
loop_
_entity.id
_entity.type
_entity.pdbx_description
1 polymer ?
#
loop_
_entity_poly.entity_id
_entity_poly.type
_entity_poly.pdbx_seq_one_letter_code
_entity_poly.pdbx_strand_id
1 'polypeptide(L)'
;MKVKATRGIVVVVLISLLFVPVGTSSLAYYDSTEPSNLTKSSKVVVLNPNQSMMAVGLDNIVAIYDTTNLSKIAQFSTAYAVTSMAFNPNGTILAVGHVTPSSDLIGSIRTFDMEKLETIDGNLQGRIYPTLLSWSPDGMTLISEEKNGGILLGNSTLMQGEQIITSPHTSDLSCLEYSPSGDYIISATDQGYFTLRNETAHPVGEHNKLTNSNSVLDCHFSLADETYFILSEDGELLRYNFVDNSSKSYGIFAGAAKIHISNDDSSSIYLSVIGDNPKVMKIDLETEISSTEIEFFHSVLDYQIILDTYNRIDQLFVVTGTDQVVVYRQNVLDPSTGKPGADIDGDRIPDSDDMDDDGDGIPDIFDINCQSNLPCSTVPDLERIRKINIVVSENELIIEDHLKLPSDVSTDIRNHSRIGLKDDGKISKSEVTLFSETLCNSINHEDLILFWKDSFDISSGSLENATVSCRIADGMLVWDDKDFSTPLHIVVAVTYDLTSSPTFPLDFTLSGQSSAPLGTLLWMAPHHPILVTGTGDLVTEFSLPTWYIQMEEVSGTFEEKQEAQPSVYDEIISKLSHPLVIASTLAFLIILVVLWMRKSNSIDMSLINSQECQVCETINPSDALNCSNCGALFVFDNVMDKIYEYMVNNAYTVHALFNKFDVDSSGTLESDELLKGLRSLRIADLPLKQLRALITSIDVDGNGVIDLEEFEMALDEVQKRLDKQDQEEEVEYEEESEDSEIYIQEDVIEAPAIVSKKKIIRPTGENVSKVAKKRVKAVTQTSTGVAPVRKKRAVKKPEQEHKAGTSEGKKRTVKRRKVSNDD
;
A
#
# COMPACT_ATOMS: atom_id res chain seq x y z
N MET A 1 40.65 65.54 -22.57
CA MET A 1 41.38 65.07 -21.37
C MET A 1 40.82 63.72 -20.98
N LYS A 2 41.68 62.69 -20.89
CA LYS A 2 41.30 61.31 -20.59
C LYS A 2 40.82 61.21 -19.13
N VAL A 3 39.60 60.73 -18.91
CA VAL A 3 39.13 60.26 -17.59
C VAL A 3 38.95 58.74 -17.72
N LYS A 4 39.67 58.01 -16.85
CA LYS A 4 39.70 56.55 -16.78
C LYS A 4 38.34 56.04 -16.32
N ALA A 5 37.75 55.11 -17.08
CA ALA A 5 36.65 54.29 -16.62
C ALA A 5 37.23 53.08 -15.88
N THR A 6 37.09 53.07 -14.56
CA THR A 6 37.33 51.93 -13.68
C THR A 6 36.22 50.90 -13.91
N ARG A 7 36.57 49.73 -14.44
CA ARG A 7 35.68 48.55 -14.45
C ARG A 7 35.62 48.00 -13.03
N GLY A 8 34.49 48.21 -12.35
CA GLY A 8 34.14 47.47 -11.13
C GLY A 8 33.79 46.03 -11.52
N ILE A 9 34.50 45.08 -10.94
CA ILE A 9 34.15 43.66 -10.97
C ILE A 9 32.99 43.49 -10.00
N VAL A 10 31.80 43.20 -10.51
CA VAL A 10 30.68 42.72 -9.70
C VAL A 10 30.99 41.27 -9.38
N VAL A 11 31.48 41.01 -8.17
CA VAL A 11 31.54 39.67 -7.60
C VAL A 11 30.12 39.30 -7.23
N VAL A 12 29.45 38.53 -8.07
CA VAL A 12 28.23 37.82 -7.69
C VAL A 12 28.68 36.73 -6.73
N VAL A 13 28.60 37.01 -5.44
CA VAL A 13 28.67 35.98 -4.40
C VAL A 13 27.40 35.17 -4.55
N LEU A 14 27.47 34.08 -5.32
CA LEU A 14 26.53 32.98 -5.18
C LEU A 14 26.72 32.48 -3.75
N ILE A 15 25.90 32.99 -2.84
CA ILE A 15 25.64 32.30 -1.58
C ILE A 15 24.95 31.01 -2.02
N SER A 16 25.75 29.97 -2.19
CA SER A 16 25.27 28.61 -2.05
C SER A 16 24.57 28.58 -0.71
N LEU A 17 23.24 28.70 -0.73
CA LEU A 17 22.40 28.21 0.35
C LEU A 17 22.83 26.75 0.49
N LEU A 18 23.69 26.50 1.47
CA LEU A 18 23.82 25.17 2.03
C LEU A 18 22.40 24.89 2.50
N PHE A 19 21.66 24.12 1.69
CA PHE A 19 20.56 23.35 2.21
C PHE A 19 21.19 22.55 3.33
N VAL A 20 20.95 22.97 4.56
CA VAL A 20 21.14 22.10 5.71
C VAL A 20 20.17 20.96 5.42
N PRO A 21 20.64 19.72 5.22
CA PRO A 21 19.72 18.60 5.09
C PRO A 21 18.78 18.68 6.29
N VAL A 22 17.49 18.76 6.03
CA VAL A 22 16.46 18.63 7.07
C VAL A 22 16.78 17.31 7.76
N GLY A 23 17.01 17.35 9.07
CA GLY A 23 17.36 16.15 9.82
C GLY A 23 16.26 15.13 9.65
N THR A 24 16.56 13.98 9.05
CA THR A 24 15.64 12.87 8.99
C THR A 24 15.40 12.40 10.42
N SER A 25 14.17 12.51 10.91
CA SER A 25 13.81 11.75 12.11
C SER A 25 13.75 10.29 11.72
N SER A 26 14.68 9.52 12.25
CA SER A 26 14.71 8.07 12.12
C SER A 26 13.59 7.44 12.96
N LEU A 27 12.34 7.57 12.52
CA LEU A 27 11.26 6.73 13.02
C LEU A 27 11.08 5.54 12.07
N ALA A 28 11.27 4.34 12.60
CA ALA A 28 10.94 3.11 11.90
C ALA A 28 9.47 2.79 12.13
N TYR A 29 8.82 2.19 11.14
CA TYR A 29 7.66 1.35 11.43
C TYR A 29 8.11 0.27 12.42
N TYR A 30 7.37 0.14 13.51
CA TYR A 30 7.66 -0.80 14.59
C TYR A 30 6.75 -2.02 14.48
N ASP A 31 5.44 -1.78 14.54
CA ASP A 31 4.41 -2.83 14.55
C ASP A 31 3.02 -2.21 14.34
N SER A 32 1.98 -3.04 14.27
CA SER A 32 0.58 -2.62 14.26
C SER A 32 -0.22 -3.34 15.36
N THR A 33 -1.33 -2.74 15.80
CA THR A 33 -2.23 -3.46 16.73
C THR A 33 -2.83 -4.69 16.05
N GLU A 34 -3.12 -5.74 16.83
CA GLU A 34 -3.79 -6.94 16.32
C GLU A 34 -5.04 -6.59 15.49
N PRO A 35 -5.21 -7.20 14.29
CA PRO A 35 -6.39 -6.99 13.49
C PRO A 35 -7.61 -7.50 14.25
N SER A 36 -8.65 -6.67 14.28
CA SER A 36 -9.89 -6.96 15.01
C SER A 36 -10.75 -8.03 14.30
N ASN A 37 -10.34 -8.49 13.12
CA ASN A 37 -11.11 -9.34 12.19
C ASN A 37 -12.47 -8.72 11.80
N LEU A 38 -12.59 -7.41 11.96
CA LEU A 38 -13.75 -6.65 11.55
C LEU A 38 -13.47 -6.10 10.17
N THR A 39 -14.48 -6.07 9.31
CA THR A 39 -14.41 -5.39 8.00
C THR A 39 -14.45 -3.86 8.15
N LYS A 40 -13.94 -3.30 9.26
CA LYS A 40 -14.35 -1.98 9.77
C LYS A 40 -13.14 -1.13 10.14
N SER A 41 -13.05 0.06 9.55
CA SER A 41 -11.92 0.96 9.70
C SER A 41 -11.81 1.61 11.09
N SER A 42 -10.58 1.74 11.56
CA SER A 42 -10.20 2.62 12.67
C SER A 42 -10.37 4.08 12.26
N LYS A 43 -10.85 4.90 13.20
CA LYS A 43 -11.14 6.32 12.91
C LYS A 43 -10.55 7.30 13.90
N VAL A 44 -10.39 6.90 15.15
CA VAL A 44 -9.98 7.80 16.24
C VAL A 44 -9.08 7.03 17.19
N VAL A 45 -8.00 7.67 17.64
CA VAL A 45 -7.09 7.15 18.64
C VAL A 45 -6.80 8.22 19.70
N VAL A 46 -6.87 7.84 20.98
CA VAL A 46 -6.55 8.72 22.10
C VAL A 46 -5.69 8.01 23.13
N LEU A 47 -4.70 8.72 23.66
CA LEU A 47 -3.88 8.25 24.77
C LEU A 47 -4.53 8.62 26.10
N ASN A 48 -4.38 7.75 27.09
CA ASN A 48 -4.69 8.14 28.46
C ASN A 48 -3.61 9.11 29.00
N PRO A 49 -3.89 9.90 30.06
CA PRO A 49 -3.00 10.97 30.50
C PRO A 49 -1.59 10.52 30.92
N ASN A 50 -1.44 9.28 31.41
CA ASN A 50 -0.13 8.73 31.76
C ASN A 50 0.54 7.95 30.61
N GLN A 51 -0.07 7.96 29.42
CA GLN A 51 0.41 7.36 28.16
C GLN A 51 0.70 5.85 28.23
N SER A 52 0.15 5.14 29.22
CA SER A 52 0.29 3.68 29.35
C SER A 52 -0.77 2.89 28.58
N MET A 53 -1.86 3.55 28.19
CA MET A 53 -2.95 2.93 27.45
C MET A 53 -3.39 3.83 26.30
N MET A 54 -3.78 3.20 25.19
CA MET A 54 -4.48 3.86 24.10
C MET A 54 -5.88 3.29 23.93
N ALA A 55 -6.84 4.15 23.60
CA ALA A 55 -8.17 3.75 23.17
C ALA A 55 -8.30 3.99 21.66
N VAL A 56 -8.81 2.99 20.95
CA VAL A 56 -8.99 2.98 19.49
C VAL A 56 -10.46 2.74 19.16
N GLY A 57 -11.04 3.64 18.35
CA GLY A 57 -12.41 3.53 17.86
C GLY A 57 -12.45 2.78 16.52
N LEU A 58 -13.03 1.59 16.53
CA LEU A 58 -13.18 0.66 15.39
C LEU A 58 -14.67 0.52 15.04
N ASP A 59 -15.19 1.40 14.18
CA ASP A 59 -16.64 1.52 13.91
C ASP A 59 -17.44 1.48 15.23
N ASN A 60 -18.23 0.44 15.55
CA ASN A 60 -19.04 0.39 16.77
C ASN A 60 -18.33 -0.25 18.00
N ILE A 61 -17.01 -0.32 17.97
CA ILE A 61 -16.19 -0.91 19.02
C ILE A 61 -15.16 0.10 19.50
N VAL A 62 -14.90 0.09 20.81
CA VAL A 62 -13.75 0.77 21.41
C VAL A 62 -12.83 -0.29 21.99
N ALA A 63 -11.63 -0.40 21.44
CA ALA A 63 -10.59 -1.31 21.92
C ALA A 63 -9.56 -0.53 22.73
N ILE A 64 -9.13 -1.10 23.86
CA ILE A 64 -8.12 -0.52 24.75
C ILE A 64 -6.87 -1.38 24.63
N TYR A 65 -5.74 -0.75 24.35
CA TYR A 65 -4.45 -1.41 24.18
C TYR A 65 -3.42 -0.84 25.15
N ASP A 66 -2.46 -1.68 25.54
CA ASP A 66 -1.24 -1.25 26.22
C ASP A 66 -0.30 -0.58 25.19
N THR A 67 0.23 0.60 25.50
CA THR A 67 1.06 1.36 24.55
C THR A 67 2.46 0.80 24.39
N THR A 68 2.92 -0.04 25.32
CA THR A 68 4.27 -0.62 25.31
C THR A 68 4.33 -1.86 24.41
N ASN A 69 3.43 -2.81 24.63
CA ASN A 69 3.43 -4.12 23.95
C ASN A 69 2.27 -4.31 22.96
N LEU A 70 1.43 -3.29 22.76
CA LEU A 70 0.30 -3.27 21.81
C LEU A 70 -0.77 -4.34 22.04
N SER A 71 -0.73 -5.04 23.18
CA SER A 71 -1.71 -6.07 23.52
C SER A 71 -3.06 -5.45 23.92
N LYS A 72 -4.15 -6.10 23.52
CA LYS A 72 -5.51 -5.65 23.85
C LYS A 72 -5.84 -5.94 25.31
N ILE A 73 -6.08 -4.88 26.08
CA ILE A 73 -6.47 -4.93 27.50
C ILE A 73 -7.97 -5.18 27.64
N ALA A 74 -8.79 -4.43 26.89
CA ALA A 74 -10.24 -4.45 27.00
C ALA A 74 -10.92 -4.08 25.68
N GLN A 75 -12.21 -4.40 25.60
CA GLN A 75 -13.03 -4.03 24.45
C GLN A 75 -14.45 -3.72 24.89
N PHE A 76 -15.00 -2.62 24.39
CA PHE A 76 -16.36 -2.17 24.62
C PHE A 76 -17.13 -2.09 23.32
N SER A 77 -18.43 -2.37 23.37
CA SER A 77 -19.32 -2.16 22.23
C SER A 77 -20.20 -0.93 22.45
N THR A 78 -20.21 -0.05 21.45
CA THR A 78 -21.19 1.01 21.32
C THR A 78 -22.37 0.52 20.48
N ALA A 79 -23.49 1.24 20.54
CA ALA A 79 -24.66 0.90 19.72
C ALA A 79 -24.41 1.14 18.22
N TYR A 80 -23.51 2.06 17.89
CA TYR A 80 -23.25 2.58 16.56
C TYR A 80 -21.81 3.08 16.43
N ALA A 81 -21.42 3.45 15.22
CA ALA A 81 -20.09 3.97 14.88
C ALA A 81 -19.60 5.05 15.86
N VAL A 82 -18.42 4.84 16.41
CA VAL A 82 -17.65 5.77 17.23
C VAL A 82 -17.19 6.91 16.33
N THR A 83 -17.38 8.14 16.81
CA THR A 83 -17.06 9.37 16.09
C THR A 83 -16.04 10.24 16.81
N SER A 84 -15.90 10.09 18.12
CA SER A 84 -14.97 10.86 18.94
C SER A 84 -14.71 10.16 20.26
N MET A 85 -13.55 10.40 20.86
CA MET A 85 -13.18 9.87 22.17
C MET A 85 -12.35 10.90 22.94
N ALA A 86 -12.46 10.88 24.27
CA ALA A 86 -11.61 11.72 25.13
C ALA A 86 -11.49 11.10 26.54
N PHE A 87 -10.26 10.90 27.02
CA PHE A 87 -10.01 10.58 28.42
C PHE A 87 -10.16 11.84 29.28
N ASN A 88 -10.72 11.68 30.48
CA ASN A 88 -10.65 12.74 31.47
C ASN A 88 -9.19 12.90 31.98
N PRO A 89 -8.83 14.06 32.58
CA PRO A 89 -7.44 14.38 32.89
C PRO A 89 -6.74 13.44 33.87
N ASN A 90 -7.49 12.69 34.68
CA ASN A 90 -6.94 11.69 35.60
C ASN A 90 -6.93 10.26 35.01
N GLY A 91 -7.47 10.06 33.80
CA GLY A 91 -7.51 8.79 33.08
C GLY A 91 -8.53 7.77 33.61
N THR A 92 -9.38 8.15 34.55
CA THR A 92 -10.37 7.24 35.18
C THR A 92 -11.63 7.04 34.35
N ILE A 93 -11.95 7.98 33.46
CA ILE A 93 -13.15 7.94 32.62
C ILE A 93 -12.77 8.18 31.17
N LEU A 94 -13.27 7.34 30.28
CA LEU A 94 -13.23 7.55 28.83
C LEU A 94 -14.63 7.94 28.34
N ALA A 95 -14.76 9.13 27.74
CA ALA A 95 -15.96 9.53 27.01
C ALA A 95 -15.86 9.10 25.55
N VAL A 96 -16.97 8.60 24.99
CA VAL A 96 -17.05 8.07 23.63
C VAL A 96 -18.31 8.60 22.96
N GLY A 97 -18.12 9.42 21.93
CA GLY A 97 -19.16 9.85 21.02
C GLY A 97 -19.46 8.77 19.99
N HIS A 98 -20.74 8.55 19.70
CA HIS A 98 -21.18 7.63 18.67
C HIS A 98 -22.40 8.17 17.92
N VAL A 99 -22.53 7.77 16.66
CA VAL A 99 -23.68 8.12 15.82
C VAL A 99 -24.95 7.62 16.47
N THR A 100 -25.98 8.46 16.57
CA THR A 100 -27.30 8.03 17.07
C THR A 100 -28.35 8.28 15.99
N PRO A 101 -29.10 7.28 15.52
CA PRO A 101 -30.19 7.51 14.59
C PRO A 101 -31.21 8.47 15.21
N SER A 102 -31.82 9.33 14.39
CA SER A 102 -32.79 10.33 14.87
C SER A 102 -34.02 9.76 15.59
N SER A 103 -34.28 8.45 15.44
CA SER A 103 -35.34 7.72 16.13
C SER A 103 -34.95 7.18 17.51
N ASP A 104 -33.67 7.11 17.84
CA ASP A 104 -33.17 6.57 19.10
C ASP A 104 -33.02 7.65 20.17
N LEU A 105 -33.48 7.34 21.37
CA LEU A 105 -33.38 8.17 22.57
C LEU A 105 -32.09 7.89 23.37
N ILE A 106 -31.23 6.99 22.87
CA ILE A 106 -29.94 6.68 23.47
C ILE A 106 -29.08 7.96 23.34
N GLY A 107 -28.43 8.39 24.42
CA GLY A 107 -27.55 9.56 24.34
C GLY A 107 -26.35 9.25 23.45
N SER A 108 -25.96 10.21 22.62
CA SER A 108 -24.88 10.07 21.64
C SER A 108 -23.48 10.02 22.25
N ILE A 109 -23.36 10.23 23.56
CA ILE A 109 -22.09 10.14 24.28
C ILE A 109 -22.25 9.13 25.44
N ARG A 110 -21.38 8.11 25.45
CA ARG A 110 -21.24 7.09 26.48
C ARG A 110 -19.96 7.31 27.28
N THR A 111 -19.93 6.82 28.51
CA THR A 111 -18.71 6.84 29.33
C THR A 111 -18.36 5.45 29.86
N PHE A 112 -17.06 5.23 30.05
CA PHE A 112 -16.49 3.98 30.54
C PHE A 112 -15.59 4.28 31.74
N ASP A 113 -15.73 3.49 32.80
CA ASP A 113 -14.84 3.47 33.95
C ASP A 113 -13.60 2.67 33.57
N MET A 114 -12.44 3.32 33.56
CA MET A 114 -11.19 2.74 33.09
C MET A 114 -10.42 2.01 34.19
N GLU A 115 -10.79 2.20 35.46
CA GLU A 115 -10.26 1.41 36.57
C GLU A 115 -10.98 0.07 36.66
N LYS A 116 -12.31 0.06 36.46
CA LYS A 116 -13.12 -1.16 36.47
C LYS A 116 -13.26 -1.84 35.12
N LEU A 117 -12.94 -1.14 34.03
CA LEU A 117 -13.17 -1.56 32.64
C LEU A 117 -14.64 -1.92 32.40
N GLU A 118 -15.55 -1.04 32.80
CA GLU A 118 -17.00 -1.22 32.70
C GLU A 118 -17.69 0.04 32.16
N THR A 119 -18.87 -0.12 31.54
CA THR A 119 -19.70 1.01 31.13
C THR A 119 -20.29 1.72 32.35
N ILE A 120 -20.22 3.05 32.38
CA ILE A 120 -20.90 3.85 33.40
C ILE A 120 -22.34 4.06 32.99
N ASP A 121 -23.28 3.83 33.91
CA ASP A 121 -24.71 4.05 33.66
C ASP A 121 -25.01 5.55 33.45
N GLY A 122 -25.64 5.86 32.31
CA GLY A 122 -26.00 7.22 31.92
C GLY A 122 -25.49 7.55 30.52
N ASN A 123 -26.16 8.44 29.81
CA ASN A 123 -25.70 8.92 28.52
C ASN A 123 -25.96 10.41 28.40
N LEU A 124 -25.00 11.14 27.84
CA LEU A 124 -25.18 12.53 27.47
C LEU A 124 -25.90 12.59 26.11
N GLN A 125 -27.08 13.22 26.08
CA GLN A 125 -27.82 13.48 24.85
C GLN A 125 -27.25 14.73 24.17
N GLY A 126 -26.30 14.52 23.28
CA GLY A 126 -25.73 15.56 22.43
C GLY A 126 -26.29 15.56 21.01
N ARG A 127 -25.49 16.07 20.08
CA ARG A 127 -25.73 16.00 18.64
C ARG A 127 -25.81 14.55 18.15
N ILE A 128 -26.52 14.32 17.04
CA ILE A 128 -26.70 13.01 16.37
C ILE A 128 -25.34 12.40 15.94
N TYR A 129 -24.38 13.26 15.58
CA TYR A 129 -23.02 12.90 15.18
C TYR A 129 -22.04 13.75 16.01
N PRO A 130 -21.67 13.34 17.23
CA PRO A 130 -20.76 14.12 18.08
C PRO A 130 -19.31 13.87 17.66
N THR A 131 -18.68 14.85 17.01
CA THR A 131 -17.29 14.75 16.53
C THR A 131 -16.28 15.41 17.46
N LEU A 132 -16.71 16.32 18.33
CA LEU A 132 -15.84 17.02 19.26
C LEU A 132 -16.20 16.72 20.72
N LEU A 133 -15.18 16.36 21.50
CA LEU A 133 -15.25 16.10 22.94
C LEU A 133 -14.02 16.70 23.61
N SER A 134 -14.21 17.45 24.69
CA SER A 134 -13.11 17.97 25.50
C SER A 134 -13.49 18.01 26.98
N TRP A 135 -12.58 17.59 27.85
CA TRP A 135 -12.80 17.58 29.29
C TRP A 135 -12.25 18.86 29.92
N SER A 136 -12.93 19.38 30.95
CA SER A 136 -12.35 20.39 31.82
C SER A 136 -11.13 19.81 32.55
N PRO A 137 -10.10 20.61 32.86
CA PRO A 137 -8.88 20.13 33.52
C PRO A 137 -9.09 19.50 34.91
N ASP A 138 -10.18 19.85 35.59
CA ASP A 138 -10.60 19.21 36.86
C ASP A 138 -11.30 17.85 36.66
N GLY A 139 -11.60 17.47 35.42
CA GLY A 139 -12.29 16.24 35.04
C GLY A 139 -13.78 16.20 35.41
N MET A 140 -14.37 17.31 35.86
CA MET A 140 -15.76 17.35 36.31
C MET A 140 -16.75 17.58 35.17
N THR A 141 -16.35 18.31 34.13
CA THR A 141 -17.21 18.75 33.03
C THR A 141 -16.69 18.23 31.69
N LEU A 142 -17.56 17.64 30.89
CA LEU A 142 -17.32 17.29 29.49
C LEU A 142 -18.07 18.30 28.62
N ILE A 143 -17.39 18.95 27.69
CA ILE A 143 -18.04 19.71 26.63
C ILE A 143 -18.15 18.89 25.35
N SER A 144 -19.27 19.09 24.67
CA SER A 144 -19.52 18.51 23.35
C SER A 144 -20.35 19.46 22.49
N GLU A 145 -20.47 19.16 21.21
CA GLU A 145 -21.30 19.93 20.29
C GLU A 145 -22.80 19.76 20.54
N GLU A 146 -23.54 20.85 20.35
CA GLU A 146 -25.00 20.91 20.26
C GLU A 146 -25.41 21.35 18.84
N LYS A 147 -26.70 21.30 18.51
CA LYS A 147 -27.22 21.74 17.22
C LYS A 147 -26.98 23.24 17.00
N ASN A 148 -26.81 23.65 15.75
CA ASN A 148 -26.65 25.05 15.35
C ASN A 148 -25.48 25.75 16.07
N GLY A 149 -24.35 25.05 16.24
CA GLY A 149 -23.12 25.62 16.80
C GLY A 149 -23.11 25.78 18.32
N GLY A 150 -24.14 25.32 19.04
CA GLY A 150 -24.17 25.35 20.50
C GLY A 150 -23.13 24.43 21.13
N ILE A 151 -22.84 24.65 22.41
CA ILE A 151 -21.95 23.80 23.22
C ILE A 151 -22.77 23.22 24.36
N LEU A 152 -22.76 21.90 24.49
CA LEU A 152 -23.37 21.16 25.59
C LEU A 152 -22.33 20.95 26.70
N LEU A 153 -22.70 21.26 27.94
CA LEU A 153 -21.91 20.97 29.13
C LEU A 153 -22.55 19.79 29.88
N GLY A 154 -21.77 18.72 30.03
CA GLY A 154 -22.16 17.50 30.72
C GLY A 154 -21.36 17.29 31.99
N ASN A 155 -22.04 16.98 33.09
CA ASN A 155 -21.38 16.65 34.35
C ASN A 155 -20.95 15.18 34.37
N SER A 156 -19.67 14.93 34.67
CA SER A 156 -19.05 13.60 34.79
C SER A 156 -19.77 12.64 35.73
N THR A 157 -20.38 13.15 36.81
CA THR A 157 -20.98 12.33 37.88
C THR A 157 -22.45 12.03 37.64
N LEU A 158 -23.18 12.95 37.02
CA LEU A 158 -24.61 12.83 36.78
C LEU A 158 -24.94 12.34 35.37
N MET A 159 -23.97 12.43 34.44
CA MET A 159 -24.08 12.05 33.03
C MET A 159 -25.38 12.58 32.39
N GLN A 160 -25.77 13.79 32.80
CA GLN A 160 -26.90 14.55 32.29
C GLN A 160 -26.39 15.91 31.81
N GLY A 161 -26.94 16.41 30.70
CA GLY A 161 -26.65 17.74 30.20
C GLY A 161 -27.16 18.78 31.20
N GLU A 162 -26.26 19.59 31.76
CA GLU A 162 -26.61 20.60 32.77
C GLU A 162 -26.92 21.95 32.12
N GLN A 163 -26.19 22.30 31.05
CA GLN A 163 -26.26 23.62 30.45
C GLN A 163 -25.95 23.57 28.95
N ILE A 164 -26.62 24.43 28.17
CA ILE A 164 -26.32 24.66 26.75
C ILE A 164 -25.85 26.11 26.62
N ILE A 165 -24.65 26.30 26.07
CA ILE A 165 -24.14 27.60 25.67
C ILE A 165 -24.54 27.82 24.22
N THR A 166 -25.44 28.76 23.98
CA THR A 166 -25.84 29.12 22.61
C THR A 166 -24.72 29.86 21.91
N SER A 167 -24.42 29.45 20.68
CA SER A 167 -23.53 30.22 19.80
C SER A 167 -24.31 31.31 19.07
N PRO A 168 -23.71 32.49 18.84
CA PRO A 168 -24.27 33.49 17.94
C PRO A 168 -24.23 33.03 16.48
N HIS A 169 -23.39 32.05 16.17
CA HIS A 169 -23.29 31.43 14.84
C HIS A 169 -24.18 30.18 14.79
N THR A 170 -24.84 29.96 13.65
CA THR A 170 -25.76 28.84 13.43
C THR A 170 -25.14 27.69 12.64
N SER A 171 -23.86 27.82 12.29
CA SER A 171 -23.06 26.80 11.62
C SER A 171 -22.56 25.74 12.60
N ASP A 172 -22.17 24.60 12.06
CA ASP A 172 -21.65 23.49 12.85
C ASP A 172 -20.25 23.80 13.38
N LEU A 173 -19.95 23.27 14.56
CA LEU A 173 -18.61 23.40 15.13
C LEU A 173 -17.65 22.45 14.40
N SER A 174 -16.48 22.96 14.07
CA SER A 174 -15.37 22.18 13.52
C SER A 174 -14.23 22.02 14.53
N CYS A 175 -14.16 22.88 15.55
CA CYS A 175 -13.24 22.71 16.67
C CYS A 175 -13.88 23.18 18.00
N LEU A 176 -13.57 22.48 19.09
CA LEU A 176 -14.06 22.76 20.44
C LEU A 176 -13.07 22.20 21.48
N GLU A 177 -12.52 23.06 22.32
CA GLU A 177 -11.50 22.66 23.31
C GLU A 177 -11.59 23.49 24.60
N TYR A 178 -11.33 22.86 25.74
CA TYR A 178 -10.99 23.54 27.00
C TYR A 178 -9.53 23.97 27.00
N SER A 179 -9.25 25.12 27.61
CA SER A 179 -7.87 25.52 27.87
C SER A 179 -7.25 24.68 28.99
N PRO A 180 -5.93 24.41 28.95
CA PRO A 180 -5.18 23.74 30.00
C PRO A 180 -5.44 24.22 31.44
N SER A 181 -5.66 25.53 31.67
CA SER A 181 -6.04 26.04 33.01
C SER A 181 -7.52 25.81 33.35
N GLY A 182 -8.38 25.67 32.35
CA GLY A 182 -9.83 25.56 32.48
C GLY A 182 -10.54 26.92 32.46
N ASP A 183 -9.79 28.02 32.42
CA ASP A 183 -10.32 29.38 32.44
C ASP A 183 -11.07 29.72 31.13
N TYR A 184 -10.75 29.04 30.03
CA TYR A 184 -11.27 29.33 28.70
C TYR A 184 -11.78 28.12 27.93
N ILE A 185 -12.66 28.40 26.96
CA ILE A 185 -13.13 27.46 25.94
C ILE A 185 -12.99 28.15 24.59
N ILE A 186 -12.39 27.48 23.62
CA ILE A 186 -12.42 27.89 22.21
C ILE A 186 -13.46 27.08 21.45
N SER A 187 -14.21 27.73 20.58
CA SER A 187 -15.09 27.07 19.63
C SER A 187 -14.93 27.69 18.25
N ALA A 188 -14.77 26.87 17.21
CA ALA A 188 -14.70 27.31 15.83
C ALA A 188 -15.72 26.57 14.96
N THR A 189 -16.08 27.17 13.83
CA THR A 189 -17.09 26.65 12.90
C THR A 189 -16.52 26.39 11.52
N ASP A 190 -17.19 25.52 10.75
CA ASP A 190 -16.92 25.27 9.34
C ASP A 190 -17.11 26.48 8.40
N GLN A 191 -17.59 27.62 8.91
CA GLN A 191 -17.72 28.89 8.20
C GLN A 191 -16.63 29.92 8.58
N GLY A 192 -15.56 29.45 9.23
CA GLY A 192 -14.39 30.26 9.56
C GLY A 192 -14.57 31.19 10.75
N TYR A 193 -15.71 31.13 11.45
CA TYR A 193 -15.91 31.86 12.70
C TYR A 193 -15.32 31.11 13.88
N PHE A 194 -14.71 31.84 14.81
CA PHE A 194 -14.26 31.28 16.07
C PHE A 194 -14.48 32.25 17.22
N THR A 195 -14.65 31.71 18.43
CA THR A 195 -14.97 32.47 19.63
C THR A 195 -14.26 31.86 20.82
N LEU A 196 -13.54 32.71 21.55
CA LEU A 196 -13.00 32.42 22.86
C LEU A 196 -14.03 32.79 23.93
N ARG A 197 -14.26 31.91 24.91
CA ARG A 197 -15.16 32.15 26.05
C ARG A 197 -14.42 31.92 27.37
N ASN A 198 -14.82 32.62 28.42
CA ASN A 198 -14.35 32.36 29.78
C ASN A 198 -15.19 31.30 30.51
N GLU A 199 -14.80 30.96 31.74
CA GLU A 199 -15.51 30.03 32.64
C GLU A 199 -17.02 30.28 32.80
N THR A 200 -17.46 31.53 32.66
CA THR A 200 -18.88 31.91 32.77
C THR A 200 -19.64 31.81 31.45
N ALA A 201 -19.04 31.17 30.44
CA ALA A 201 -19.54 31.04 29.06
C ALA A 201 -19.72 32.36 28.31
N HIS A 202 -19.10 33.45 28.79
CA HIS A 202 -19.17 34.75 28.11
C HIS A 202 -18.01 34.87 27.10
N PRO A 203 -18.28 35.41 25.89
CA PRO A 203 -17.23 35.65 24.92
C PRO A 203 -16.20 36.65 25.45
N VAL A 204 -14.92 36.33 25.23
CA VAL A 204 -13.76 37.15 25.56
C VAL A 204 -13.16 37.66 24.25
N GLY A 205 -13.04 38.97 24.09
CA GLY A 205 -12.62 39.59 22.82
C GLY A 205 -13.76 39.74 21.80
N GLU A 206 -13.41 40.05 20.56
CA GLU A 206 -14.36 40.11 19.45
C GLU A 206 -14.59 38.72 18.85
N HIS A 207 -15.79 38.47 18.31
CA HIS A 207 -16.02 37.28 17.47
C HIS A 207 -15.17 37.42 16.21
N ASN A 208 -14.21 36.52 16.07
CA ASN A 208 -13.24 36.59 14.98
C ASN A 208 -13.72 35.70 13.82
N LYS A 209 -13.42 36.15 12.61
CA LYS A 209 -13.59 35.37 11.39
C LYS A 209 -12.25 35.29 10.68
N LEU A 210 -11.89 34.12 10.16
CA LEU A 210 -10.76 33.99 9.25
C LEU A 210 -10.89 34.96 8.07
N THR A 211 -9.79 35.65 7.76
CA THR A 211 -9.76 36.66 6.69
C THR A 211 -9.52 36.05 5.32
N ASN A 212 -8.72 34.97 5.27
CA ASN A 212 -8.21 34.39 4.03
C ASN A 212 -8.77 32.99 3.73
N SER A 213 -9.59 32.43 4.63
CA SER A 213 -10.14 31.09 4.49
C SER A 213 -11.60 31.06 4.94
N ASN A 214 -12.35 30.09 4.41
CA ASN A 214 -13.78 29.96 4.67
C ASN A 214 -14.10 28.99 5.80
N SER A 215 -13.13 28.21 6.30
CA SER A 215 -13.37 27.17 7.30
C SER A 215 -12.17 26.99 8.24
N VAL A 216 -12.45 26.62 9.49
CA VAL A 216 -11.46 26.18 10.47
C VAL A 216 -11.48 24.66 10.49
N LEU A 217 -10.33 24.00 10.33
CA LEU A 217 -10.21 22.54 10.45
C LEU A 217 -9.93 22.09 11.87
N ASP A 218 -9.02 22.78 12.56
CA ASP A 218 -8.57 22.38 13.88
C ASP A 218 -8.12 23.59 14.70
N CYS A 219 -8.10 23.45 16.01
CA CYS A 219 -7.66 24.50 16.93
C CYS A 219 -7.12 23.90 18.22
N HIS A 220 -6.10 24.55 18.79
CA HIS A 220 -5.47 24.06 20.01
C HIS A 220 -4.97 25.20 20.90
N PHE A 221 -5.11 25.09 22.22
CA PHE A 221 -4.45 26.01 23.16
C PHE A 221 -2.96 25.69 23.34
N SER A 222 -2.14 26.70 23.64
CA SER A 222 -0.84 26.46 24.26
C SER A 222 -1.05 25.98 25.70
N LEU A 223 -0.34 24.96 26.19
CA LEU A 223 -0.22 24.55 27.61
C LEU A 223 -0.12 25.70 28.63
N ALA A 224 0.49 26.83 28.29
CA ALA A 224 0.61 28.01 29.16
C ALA A 224 -0.60 28.98 29.15
N ASP A 225 -1.61 28.74 28.32
CA ASP A 225 -2.77 29.63 28.11
C ASP A 225 -2.43 31.08 27.71
N GLU A 226 -1.27 31.29 27.06
CA GLU A 226 -0.86 32.59 26.56
C GLU A 226 -1.26 32.82 25.10
N THR A 227 -1.39 31.74 24.33
CA THR A 227 -1.77 31.77 22.91
C THR A 227 -2.65 30.58 22.53
N TYR A 228 -3.32 30.69 21.39
CA TYR A 228 -4.06 29.57 20.78
C TYR A 228 -3.79 29.51 19.28
N PHE A 229 -3.91 28.32 18.72
CA PHE A 229 -3.63 28.01 17.33
C PHE A 229 -4.93 27.70 16.60
N ILE A 230 -4.98 28.10 15.33
CA ILE A 230 -6.06 27.80 14.41
C ILE A 230 -5.43 27.30 13.12
N LEU A 231 -5.91 26.16 12.63
CA LEU A 231 -5.63 25.63 11.31
C LEU A 231 -6.82 25.90 10.40
N SER A 232 -6.59 26.58 9.28
CA SER A 232 -7.63 26.78 8.27
C SER A 232 -7.73 25.59 7.30
N GLU A 233 -8.83 25.52 6.54
CA GLU A 233 -9.04 24.51 5.48
C GLU A 233 -8.01 24.58 4.35
N ASP A 234 -7.48 25.78 4.08
CA ASP A 234 -6.41 25.95 3.10
C ASP A 234 -5.04 25.52 3.64
N GLY A 235 -4.95 25.11 4.92
CA GLY A 235 -3.72 24.73 5.60
C GLY A 235 -2.94 25.89 6.21
N GLU A 236 -3.55 27.07 6.35
CA GLU A 236 -2.91 28.21 7.01
C GLU A 236 -2.87 27.99 8.53
N LEU A 237 -1.67 27.99 9.10
CA LEU A 237 -1.46 27.88 10.54
C LEU A 237 -1.34 29.28 11.16
N LEU A 238 -2.29 29.61 12.03
CA LEU A 238 -2.39 30.90 12.69
C LEU A 238 -2.21 30.74 14.20
N ARG A 239 -1.45 31.64 14.81
CA ARG A 239 -1.34 31.79 16.27
C ARG A 239 -1.93 33.12 16.68
N TYR A 240 -2.73 33.10 17.74
CA TYR A 240 -3.36 34.27 18.34
C TYR A 240 -2.91 34.44 19.79
N ASN A 241 -2.70 35.69 20.21
CA ASN A 241 -2.33 36.03 21.58
C ASN A 241 -3.53 36.52 22.39
N PHE A 242 -3.69 36.02 23.62
CA PHE A 242 -4.81 36.37 24.49
C PHE A 242 -4.79 37.83 24.95
N VAL A 243 -3.61 38.42 25.14
CA VAL A 243 -3.44 39.73 25.79
C VAL A 243 -3.69 40.87 24.83
N ASP A 244 -3.15 40.79 23.61
CA ASP A 244 -3.22 41.88 22.63
C ASP A 244 -4.08 41.54 21.40
N ASN A 245 -4.66 40.33 21.34
CA ASN A 245 -5.44 39.82 20.21
C ASN A 245 -4.69 39.91 18.86
N SER A 246 -3.36 39.96 18.91
CA SER A 246 -2.53 39.90 17.71
C SER A 246 -2.55 38.49 17.13
N SER A 247 -2.44 38.41 15.81
CA SER A 247 -2.31 37.14 15.09
C SER A 247 -1.00 37.10 14.30
N LYS A 248 -0.44 35.90 14.19
CA LYS A 248 0.74 35.59 13.38
C LYS A 248 0.45 34.36 12.52
N SER A 249 0.72 34.47 11.23
CA SER A 249 0.69 33.33 10.30
C SER A 249 2.07 32.69 10.23
N TYR A 250 2.10 31.35 10.26
CA TYR A 250 3.31 30.53 10.13
C TYR A 250 3.48 29.94 8.73
N GLY A 251 2.59 30.29 7.80
CA GLY A 251 2.58 29.77 6.44
C GLY A 251 1.36 28.92 6.13
N ILE A 252 1.29 28.48 4.87
CA ILE A 252 0.23 27.63 4.34
C ILE A 252 0.85 26.26 4.03
N PHE A 253 0.34 25.24 4.70
CA PHE A 253 0.77 23.86 4.57
C PHE A 253 -0.34 23.08 3.85
N ALA A 254 -0.23 22.98 2.52
CA ALA A 254 -1.25 22.33 1.71
C ALA A 254 -1.51 20.90 2.20
N GLY A 255 -2.78 20.55 2.40
CA GLY A 255 -3.20 19.23 2.91
C GLY A 255 -3.08 19.07 4.43
N ALA A 256 -2.73 20.12 5.19
CA ALA A 256 -2.68 20.04 6.64
C ALA A 256 -4.06 19.76 7.25
N ALA A 257 -4.13 18.85 8.22
CA ALA A 257 -5.39 18.35 8.77
C ALA A 257 -5.52 18.51 10.29
N LYS A 258 -4.47 18.25 11.07
CA LYS A 258 -4.57 18.21 12.54
C LYS A 258 -3.30 18.70 13.25
N ILE A 259 -3.48 19.50 14.29
CA ILE A 259 -2.43 20.05 15.16
C ILE A 259 -2.23 19.12 16.37
N HIS A 260 -0.96 18.93 16.75
CA HIS A 260 -0.59 18.36 18.04
C HIS A 260 0.48 19.26 18.69
N ILE A 261 0.21 19.72 19.91
CA ILE A 261 1.11 20.59 20.66
C ILE A 261 2.20 19.78 21.37
N SER A 262 3.44 20.25 21.33
CA SER A 262 4.56 19.62 22.02
C SER A 262 4.51 19.85 23.53
N ASN A 263 5.25 19.06 24.31
CA ASN A 263 5.29 19.20 25.77
C ASN A 263 5.89 20.54 26.24
N ASP A 264 6.61 21.24 25.36
CA ASP A 264 7.32 22.48 25.60
C ASP A 264 6.87 23.58 24.63
N ASP A 265 5.54 23.72 24.42
CA ASP A 265 4.77 24.88 23.93
C ASP A 265 5.48 26.06 23.25
N SER A 266 6.52 26.56 23.88
CA SER A 266 7.43 27.59 23.41
C SER A 266 8.18 27.26 22.12
N SER A 267 8.43 25.98 21.79
CA SER A 267 9.39 25.63 20.74
C SER A 267 8.75 25.10 19.46
N SER A 268 7.75 24.21 19.54
CA SER A 268 7.33 23.47 18.36
C SER A 268 5.91 22.92 18.41
N ILE A 269 5.35 22.67 17.23
CA ILE A 269 4.09 21.93 17.05
C ILE A 269 4.28 20.85 15.99
N TYR A 270 3.43 19.83 16.04
CA TYR A 270 3.34 18.80 15.03
C TYR A 270 2.06 19.02 14.21
N LEU A 271 2.18 18.85 12.90
CA LEU A 271 1.08 19.04 11.95
C LEU A 271 0.99 17.80 11.06
N SER A 272 -0.16 17.15 11.01
CA SER A 272 -0.39 16.13 9.99
C SER A 272 -0.77 16.77 8.68
N VAL A 273 -0.27 16.18 7.59
CA VAL A 273 -0.58 16.48 6.21
C VAL A 273 -1.15 15.21 5.59
N ILE A 274 -2.31 15.32 4.98
CA ILE A 274 -3.00 14.24 4.25
C ILE A 274 -2.94 14.51 2.73
N GLY A 275 -3.17 13.48 1.93
CA GLY A 275 -3.15 13.57 0.46
C GLY A 275 -2.11 12.61 -0.15
N ASP A 276 -1.49 13.02 -1.26
CA ASP A 276 -0.60 12.15 -2.04
C ASP A 276 0.78 11.91 -1.39
N ASN A 277 1.19 12.77 -0.45
CA ASN A 277 2.37 12.56 0.40
C ASN A 277 1.95 12.75 1.87
N PRO A 278 1.35 11.72 2.49
CA PRO A 278 0.95 11.77 3.89
C PRO A 278 2.17 11.93 4.79
N LYS A 279 2.14 12.89 5.71
CA LYS A 279 3.26 13.14 6.63
C LYS A 279 2.84 13.80 7.93
N VAL A 280 3.73 13.74 8.92
CA VAL A 280 3.68 14.54 10.14
C VAL A 280 4.94 15.39 10.16
N MET A 281 4.76 16.71 10.20
CA MET A 281 5.86 17.66 10.19
C MET A 281 5.95 18.40 11.51
N LYS A 282 7.18 18.60 12.00
CA LYS A 282 7.49 19.42 13.17
C LYS A 282 7.80 20.84 12.73
N ILE A 283 6.96 21.79 13.14
CA ILE A 283 7.14 23.22 12.89
C ILE A 283 7.77 23.84 14.12
N ASP A 284 8.94 24.43 13.97
CA ASP A 284 9.58 25.22 15.02
C ASP A 284 8.99 26.64 15.01
N LEU A 285 8.38 27.04 16.13
CA LEU A 285 7.63 28.29 16.26
C LEU A 285 8.53 29.53 16.39
N GLU A 286 9.83 29.36 16.67
CA GLU A 286 10.80 30.45 16.78
C GLU A 286 11.47 30.73 15.44
N THR A 287 11.91 29.68 14.75
CA THR A 287 12.62 29.75 13.46
C THR A 287 11.69 29.80 12.26
N GLU A 288 10.43 29.37 12.43
CA GLU A 288 9.42 29.29 11.36
C GLU A 288 9.81 28.30 10.25
N ILE A 289 10.65 27.31 10.57
CA ILE A 289 11.15 26.32 9.63
C ILE A 289 10.62 24.94 10.03
N SER A 290 10.29 24.10 9.05
CA SER A 290 10.06 22.68 9.30
C SER A 290 11.39 22.02 9.68
N SER A 291 11.45 21.49 10.89
CA SER A 291 12.69 20.91 11.44
C SER A 291 12.79 19.41 11.19
N THR A 292 11.66 18.75 10.94
CA THR A 292 11.54 17.30 10.81
C THR A 292 10.27 16.95 10.05
N GLU A 293 10.35 16.03 9.08
CA GLU A 293 9.20 15.48 8.36
C GLU A 293 9.24 13.95 8.45
N ILE A 294 8.14 13.35 8.90
CA ILE A 294 7.93 11.91 8.93
C ILE A 294 6.92 11.59 7.83
N GLU A 295 7.37 10.92 6.78
CA GLU A 295 6.51 10.50 5.68
C GLU A 295 5.91 9.12 5.95
N PHE A 296 4.71 8.88 5.43
CA PHE A 296 3.99 7.63 5.58
C PHE A 296 3.57 7.07 4.23
N PHE A 297 3.65 5.75 4.13
CA PHE A 297 3.13 5.00 2.99
C PHE A 297 1.63 4.68 3.10
N HIS A 298 0.98 5.24 4.12
CA HIS A 298 -0.43 5.09 4.41
C HIS A 298 -1.04 6.45 4.80
N SER A 299 -2.36 6.56 4.76
CA SER A 299 -3.07 7.76 5.22
C SER A 299 -2.88 8.02 6.73
N VAL A 300 -2.97 9.29 7.14
CA VAL A 300 -2.85 9.73 8.55
C VAL A 300 -4.19 10.36 8.97
N LEU A 301 -5.18 9.54 9.28
CA LEU A 301 -6.54 10.01 9.61
C LEU A 301 -6.62 10.63 11.01
N ASP A 302 -5.89 10.02 11.95
CA ASP A 302 -5.73 10.50 13.32
C ASP A 302 -4.38 9.99 13.85
N TYR A 303 -3.78 10.69 14.82
CA TYR A 303 -2.51 10.27 15.40
C TYR A 303 -2.34 10.76 16.84
N GLN A 304 -1.46 10.07 17.58
CA GLN A 304 -1.03 10.46 18.92
C GLN A 304 0.48 10.29 19.06
N ILE A 305 1.11 11.21 19.78
CA ILE A 305 2.57 11.24 19.96
C ILE A 305 2.94 11.02 21.43
N ILE A 306 3.91 10.14 21.67
CA ILE A 306 4.68 10.08 22.91
C ILE A 306 6.04 10.70 22.66
N LEU A 307 6.39 11.71 23.45
CA LEU A 307 7.63 12.46 23.35
C LEU A 307 8.59 12.05 24.46
N ASP A 308 9.88 11.93 24.14
CA ASP A 308 10.93 11.67 25.10
C ASP A 308 11.27 12.91 25.96
N THR A 309 12.20 12.75 26.89
CA THR A 309 12.66 13.86 27.77
C THR A 309 13.35 15.01 27.02
N TYR A 310 13.66 14.82 25.74
CA TYR A 310 14.31 15.80 24.86
C TYR A 310 13.35 16.35 23.80
N ASN A 311 12.04 16.10 23.94
CA ASN A 311 11.01 16.57 23.01
C ASN A 311 11.20 16.03 21.57
N ARG A 312 11.73 14.81 21.47
CA ARG A 312 11.79 14.01 20.24
C ARG A 312 10.69 12.96 20.30
N ILE A 313 10.24 12.52 19.13
CA ILE A 313 9.22 11.48 19.07
C ILE A 313 9.84 10.15 19.50
N ASP A 314 9.33 9.58 20.59
CA ASP A 314 9.68 8.23 21.04
C ASP A 314 8.77 7.21 20.34
N GLN A 315 7.45 7.46 20.38
CA GLN A 315 6.43 6.64 19.74
C GLN A 315 5.36 7.49 19.05
N LEU A 316 4.89 7.01 17.92
CA LEU A 316 3.84 7.64 17.13
C LEU A 316 2.80 6.59 16.75
N PHE A 317 1.56 6.80 17.19
CA PHE A 317 0.42 5.94 16.87
C PHE A 317 -0.39 6.58 15.76
N VAL A 318 -0.65 5.87 14.66
CA VAL A 318 -1.32 6.41 13.48
C VAL A 318 -2.51 5.54 13.07
N VAL A 319 -3.66 6.18 12.92
CA VAL A 319 -4.87 5.59 12.36
C VAL A 319 -4.78 5.69 10.84
N THR A 320 -4.76 4.53 10.19
CA THR A 320 -4.53 4.43 8.74
C THR A 320 -5.82 4.32 7.93
N GLY A 321 -6.93 4.00 8.59
CA GLY A 321 -8.17 3.59 7.93
C GLY A 321 -8.32 2.06 7.85
N THR A 322 -7.30 1.27 8.23
CA THR A 322 -7.46 -0.18 8.48
C THR A 322 -8.11 -0.40 9.84
N ASP A 323 -8.44 -1.63 10.20
CA ASP A 323 -8.91 -1.96 11.56
C ASP A 323 -7.76 -2.03 12.60
N GLN A 324 -6.57 -1.56 12.23
CA GLN A 324 -5.36 -1.53 13.03
C GLN A 324 -4.83 -0.10 13.17
N VAL A 325 -4.08 0.14 14.25
CA VAL A 325 -3.29 1.35 14.46
C VAL A 325 -1.83 0.99 14.25
N VAL A 326 -1.16 1.73 13.37
CA VAL A 326 0.26 1.56 13.09
C VAL A 326 1.08 2.32 14.12
N VAL A 327 2.18 1.73 14.56
CA VAL A 327 3.10 2.32 15.52
C VAL A 327 4.46 2.52 14.87
N TYR A 328 4.96 3.74 14.98
CA TYR A 328 6.32 4.07 14.61
C TYR A 328 7.13 4.40 15.86
N ARG A 329 8.41 4.00 15.90
CA ARG A 329 9.31 4.24 17.03
C ARG A 329 10.72 4.59 16.57
N GLN A 330 11.43 5.37 17.39
CA GLN A 330 12.84 5.66 17.15
C GLN A 330 13.75 4.49 17.57
N ASN A 331 13.42 3.81 18.66
CA ASN A 331 14.12 2.63 19.15
C ASN A 331 13.22 1.40 19.03
N VAL A 332 13.64 0.44 18.20
CA VAL A 332 12.92 -0.81 17.91
C VAL A 332 13.47 -1.99 18.74
N LEU A 333 14.43 -1.76 19.64
CA LEU A 333 15.13 -2.84 20.33
C LEU A 333 14.17 -3.63 21.23
N ASP A 334 14.13 -4.95 21.01
CA ASP A 334 13.43 -5.90 21.87
C ASP A 334 13.97 -5.79 23.32
N PRO A 335 13.13 -5.92 24.36
CA PRO A 335 13.59 -5.94 25.75
C PRO A 335 14.64 -7.02 26.07
N SER A 336 14.74 -8.05 25.22
CA SER A 336 15.70 -9.14 25.28
C SER A 336 17.02 -8.84 24.59
N THR A 337 17.09 -7.77 23.79
CA THR A 337 18.32 -7.35 23.12
C THR A 337 19.47 -7.17 24.13
N GLY A 338 20.61 -7.82 23.85
CA GLY A 338 21.82 -7.72 24.67
C GLY A 338 21.82 -8.56 25.95
N LYS A 339 20.81 -9.41 26.16
CA LYS A 339 20.89 -10.49 27.16
C LYS A 339 22.00 -11.48 26.76
N PRO A 340 22.65 -12.17 27.73
CA PRO A 340 23.67 -13.16 27.41
C PRO A 340 23.05 -14.45 26.88
N GLY A 341 23.55 -14.95 25.74
CA GLY A 341 23.18 -16.24 25.17
C GLY A 341 23.91 -16.49 23.85
N ALA A 342 23.56 -17.59 23.18
CA ALA A 342 23.84 -17.73 21.75
C ALA A 342 22.86 -16.84 20.98
N ASP A 343 23.30 -16.34 19.83
CA ASP A 343 22.63 -15.41 18.93
C ASP A 343 23.15 -15.79 17.54
N ILE A 344 22.40 -16.61 16.83
CA ILE A 344 22.84 -17.29 15.60
C ILE A 344 22.62 -16.43 14.35
N ASP A 345 21.58 -15.60 14.35
CA ASP A 345 21.14 -14.73 13.25
C ASP A 345 21.61 -13.26 13.42
N GLY A 346 22.17 -12.90 14.57
CA GLY A 346 22.88 -11.65 14.80
C GLY A 346 22.01 -10.43 14.99
N ASP A 347 20.74 -10.62 15.34
CA ASP A 347 19.80 -9.55 15.66
C ASP A 347 20.00 -9.01 17.11
N ARG A 348 20.89 -9.65 17.89
CA ARG A 348 21.24 -9.38 19.30
C ARG A 348 20.19 -9.82 20.31
N ILE A 349 19.24 -10.64 19.91
CA ILE A 349 18.30 -11.37 20.75
C ILE A 349 18.87 -12.78 20.95
N PRO A 350 18.94 -13.30 22.19
CA PRO A 350 19.41 -14.67 22.37
C PRO A 350 18.40 -15.68 21.83
N ASP A 351 18.88 -16.79 21.23
CA ASP A 351 18.07 -17.91 20.71
C ASP A 351 16.97 -18.43 21.67
N SER A 352 17.15 -18.25 22.99
CA SER A 352 16.14 -18.66 23.97
C SER A 352 14.91 -17.76 24.05
N ASP A 353 15.06 -16.51 23.63
CA ASP A 353 14.07 -15.44 23.63
C ASP A 353 13.69 -15.01 22.19
N ASP A 354 14.32 -15.60 21.16
CA ASP A 354 14.06 -15.38 19.73
C ASP A 354 13.16 -16.50 19.15
N MET A 355 12.45 -16.19 18.07
CA MET A 355 11.56 -17.11 17.36
C MET A 355 12.10 -17.52 15.98
N ASP A 356 13.16 -16.89 15.45
CA ASP A 356 13.75 -17.09 14.12
C ASP A 356 15.28 -17.22 14.21
N ASP A 357 15.76 -18.23 14.94
CA ASP A 357 17.19 -18.40 15.28
C ASP A 357 18.11 -18.52 14.05
N ASP A 358 17.59 -18.93 12.90
CA ASP A 358 18.38 -19.09 11.67
C ASP A 358 18.24 -17.92 10.68
N GLY A 359 17.44 -16.91 11.01
CA GLY A 359 17.42 -15.62 10.35
C GLY A 359 16.95 -15.65 8.90
N ASP A 360 15.96 -16.49 8.60
CA ASP A 360 15.35 -16.57 7.26
C ASP A 360 13.97 -15.88 7.17
N GLY A 361 13.52 -15.26 8.26
CA GLY A 361 12.25 -14.56 8.36
C GLY A 361 11.06 -15.51 8.44
N ILE A 362 11.27 -16.78 8.81
CA ILE A 362 10.24 -17.77 9.12
C ILE A 362 10.49 -18.25 10.55
N PRO A 363 9.50 -18.13 11.45
CA PRO A 363 9.69 -18.65 12.80
C PRO A 363 10.00 -20.16 12.80
N ASP A 364 10.93 -20.60 13.65
CA ASP A 364 11.44 -21.98 13.74
C ASP A 364 10.35 -23.06 13.77
N ILE A 365 9.21 -22.73 14.38
CA ILE A 365 8.05 -23.63 14.54
C ILE A 365 7.29 -23.88 13.23
N PHE A 366 7.49 -23.02 12.24
CA PHE A 366 6.86 -23.07 10.92
C PHE A 366 7.82 -23.51 9.82
N ASP A 367 9.12 -23.60 10.10
CA ASP A 367 10.09 -24.10 9.15
C ASP A 367 9.91 -25.62 8.87
N ILE A 368 10.10 -25.97 7.61
CA ILE A 368 9.92 -27.31 7.04
C ILE A 368 11.15 -27.80 6.27
N ASN A 369 12.18 -26.96 6.11
CA ASN A 369 13.36 -27.24 5.29
C ASN A 369 14.35 -28.21 6.01
N CYS A 370 14.14 -28.40 7.32
CA CYS A 370 15.00 -29.15 8.21
C CYS A 370 15.11 -30.64 7.89
N GLN A 371 16.35 -31.13 7.87
CA GLN A 371 16.66 -32.56 7.71
C GLN A 371 16.45 -33.32 9.02
N SER A 372 16.14 -34.63 8.95
CA SER A 372 15.78 -35.45 10.13
C SER A 372 16.80 -35.50 11.29
N ASN A 373 18.01 -34.94 11.12
CA ASN A 373 19.10 -34.96 12.09
C ASN A 373 19.56 -33.54 12.54
N LEU A 374 18.98 -32.47 12.03
CA LEU A 374 19.32 -31.09 12.38
C LEU A 374 18.06 -30.36 12.85
N PRO A 375 18.13 -29.51 13.90
CA PRO A 375 17.01 -28.67 14.29
C PRO A 375 16.75 -27.59 13.23
N CYS A 376 15.48 -27.24 13.04
CA CYS A 376 15.03 -26.22 12.08
C CYS A 376 15.64 -24.85 12.40
N SER A 377 15.78 -24.53 13.69
CA SER A 377 16.42 -23.33 14.25
C SER A 377 17.91 -23.13 13.90
N THR A 378 18.46 -23.88 12.95
CA THR A 378 19.86 -23.77 12.53
C THR A 378 20.04 -23.93 11.02
N VAL A 379 18.96 -24.08 10.25
CA VAL A 379 19.01 -24.45 8.84
C VAL A 379 18.20 -23.45 8.02
N PRO A 380 18.83 -22.33 7.61
CA PRO A 380 18.10 -21.26 6.94
C PRO A 380 17.65 -21.62 5.53
N ASP A 381 16.50 -21.09 5.10
CA ASP A 381 16.10 -21.04 3.70
C ASP A 381 16.96 -20.02 2.93
N LEU A 382 17.86 -20.54 2.09
CA LEU A 382 18.78 -19.74 1.29
C LEU A 382 18.09 -18.78 0.31
N GLU A 383 16.82 -19.00 -0.03
CA GLU A 383 16.08 -18.05 -0.86
C GLU A 383 15.58 -16.85 -0.06
N ARG A 384 15.49 -16.95 1.28
CA ARG A 384 14.92 -15.92 2.14
C ARG A 384 15.95 -15.10 2.91
N ILE A 385 17.11 -15.68 3.21
CA ILE A 385 18.19 -14.98 3.90
C ILE A 385 18.62 -13.71 3.16
N ARG A 386 19.18 -12.78 3.92
CA ARG A 386 19.78 -11.55 3.40
C ARG A 386 20.84 -11.85 2.34
N LYS A 387 20.87 -11.05 1.28
CA LYS A 387 21.86 -11.18 0.20
C LYS A 387 22.57 -9.86 -0.08
N ILE A 388 23.90 -9.87 -0.03
CA ILE A 388 24.73 -8.74 -0.47
C ILE A 388 25.24 -9.05 -1.88
N ASN A 389 24.78 -8.29 -2.87
CA ASN A 389 25.28 -8.37 -4.23
C ASN A 389 26.22 -7.18 -4.51
N ILE A 390 27.49 -7.48 -4.75
CA ILE A 390 28.49 -6.48 -5.11
C ILE A 390 28.60 -6.45 -6.63
N VAL A 391 28.23 -5.32 -7.24
CA VAL A 391 28.28 -5.10 -8.68
C VAL A 391 29.49 -4.24 -9.03
N VAL A 392 30.39 -4.77 -9.86
CA VAL A 392 31.61 -4.06 -10.29
C VAL A 392 31.52 -3.66 -11.76
N SER A 393 31.69 -2.37 -12.02
CA SER A 393 31.71 -1.75 -13.35
C SER A 393 33.06 -1.05 -13.63
N GLU A 394 33.19 -0.38 -14.78
CA GLU A 394 34.45 0.33 -15.13
C GLU A 394 34.78 1.48 -14.17
N ASN A 395 33.77 2.23 -13.72
CA ASN A 395 33.94 3.47 -12.95
C ASN A 395 33.11 3.50 -11.66
N GLU A 396 32.30 2.49 -11.40
CA GLU A 396 31.36 2.46 -10.28
C GLU A 396 31.42 1.09 -9.60
N LEU A 397 31.17 1.10 -8.30
CA LEU A 397 30.95 -0.10 -7.50
C LEU A 397 29.65 0.07 -6.73
N ILE A 398 28.73 -0.88 -6.91
CA ILE A 398 27.41 -0.85 -6.28
C ILE A 398 27.35 -1.98 -5.26
N ILE A 399 26.99 -1.66 -4.03
CA ILE A 399 26.64 -2.64 -3.01
C ILE A 399 25.12 -2.67 -2.91
N GLU A 400 24.50 -3.72 -3.45
CA GLU A 400 23.07 -3.98 -3.31
C GLU A 400 22.84 -4.88 -2.08
N ASP A 401 22.17 -4.35 -1.08
CA ASP A 401 21.70 -5.07 0.10
C ASP A 401 20.25 -5.50 -0.10
N HIS A 402 20.06 -6.79 -0.33
CA HIS A 402 18.78 -7.43 -0.53
C HIS A 402 18.27 -7.99 0.79
N LEU A 403 17.15 -7.42 1.25
CA LEU A 403 16.53 -7.73 2.52
C LEU A 403 15.11 -8.24 2.25
N LYS A 404 14.74 -9.31 2.94
CA LYS A 404 13.37 -9.83 2.94
C LYS A 404 12.81 -9.66 4.33
N LEU A 405 11.69 -8.95 4.44
CA LEU A 405 11.02 -8.80 5.72
C LEU A 405 10.31 -10.12 6.09
N PRO A 406 10.17 -10.41 7.40
CA PRO A 406 9.30 -11.47 7.89
C PRO A 406 7.91 -11.39 7.29
N SER A 407 7.27 -12.55 7.09
CA SER A 407 6.04 -12.63 6.29
C SER A 407 4.83 -11.97 6.97
N ASP A 408 4.79 -11.90 8.30
CA ASP A 408 3.81 -11.18 9.10
C ASP A 408 3.93 -9.65 8.91
N VAL A 409 5.13 -9.10 9.14
CA VAL A 409 5.43 -7.67 8.90
C VAL A 409 5.15 -7.29 7.44
N SER A 410 5.54 -8.15 6.50
CA SER A 410 5.27 -7.97 5.07
C SER A 410 3.78 -7.92 4.76
N THR A 411 2.96 -8.65 5.52
CA THR A 411 1.50 -8.66 5.34
C THR A 411 0.87 -7.38 5.87
N ASP A 412 1.29 -6.94 7.07
CA ASP A 412 0.77 -5.72 7.68
C ASP A 412 1.09 -4.49 6.83
N ILE A 413 2.33 -4.37 6.34
CA ILE A 413 2.74 -3.31 5.42
C ILE A 413 1.86 -3.31 4.17
N ARG A 414 1.64 -4.47 3.54
CA ARG A 414 0.75 -4.58 2.37
C ARG A 414 -0.67 -4.13 2.69
N ASN A 415 -1.20 -4.54 3.83
CA ASN A 415 -2.56 -4.19 4.25
C ASN A 415 -2.73 -2.68 4.47
N HIS A 416 -1.73 -2.03 5.08
CA HIS A 416 -1.76 -0.57 5.26
C HIS A 416 -1.52 0.20 3.96
N SER A 417 -0.71 -0.33 3.04
CA SER A 417 -0.48 0.28 1.73
C SER A 417 -1.68 0.17 0.78
N ARG A 418 -2.51 -0.88 0.88
CA ARG A 418 -3.76 -1.05 0.08
C ARG A 418 -4.79 0.06 0.27
N ILE A 419 -4.64 0.85 1.33
CA ILE A 419 -5.51 1.97 1.66
C ILE A 419 -4.73 3.28 1.76
N GLY A 420 -3.48 3.29 1.28
CA GLY A 420 -2.54 4.36 1.57
C GLY A 420 -2.84 5.62 0.77
N LEU A 421 -3.04 5.47 -0.54
CA LEU A 421 -3.44 6.56 -1.44
C LEU A 421 -4.91 6.42 -1.86
N LYS A 422 -5.34 5.19 -2.19
CA LYS A 422 -6.72 4.91 -2.58
C LYS A 422 -7.22 3.70 -1.80
N ASP A 423 -8.37 3.86 -1.16
CA ASP A 423 -9.07 2.74 -0.50
C ASP A 423 -9.85 1.93 -1.55
N ASP A 424 -9.11 1.22 -2.42
CA ASP A 424 -9.69 0.28 -3.41
C ASP A 424 -9.34 -1.19 -3.11
N GLY A 425 -8.64 -1.43 -1.99
CA GLY A 425 -8.21 -2.74 -1.53
C GLY A 425 -7.10 -3.36 -2.37
N LYS A 426 -6.53 -2.63 -3.33
CA LYS A 426 -5.45 -3.08 -4.21
C LYS A 426 -4.23 -2.20 -3.99
N ILE A 427 -3.06 -2.76 -4.25
CA ILE A 427 -1.82 -2.00 -4.24
C ILE A 427 -1.53 -1.57 -5.66
N SER A 428 -1.67 -0.28 -5.92
CA SER A 428 -1.31 0.37 -7.17
C SER A 428 0.20 0.58 -7.28
N LYS A 429 0.71 0.80 -8.49
CA LYS A 429 2.13 1.16 -8.69
C LYS A 429 2.51 2.45 -7.95
N SER A 430 1.58 3.41 -7.85
CA SER A 430 1.78 4.65 -7.08
C SER A 430 1.96 4.38 -5.60
N GLU A 431 1.24 3.41 -5.01
CA GLU A 431 1.42 3.04 -3.60
C GLU A 431 2.73 2.30 -3.35
N VAL A 432 3.18 1.47 -4.30
CA VAL A 432 4.52 0.86 -4.25
C VAL A 432 5.61 1.94 -4.31
N THR A 433 5.47 2.92 -5.21
CA THR A 433 6.41 4.04 -5.30
C THR A 433 6.41 4.86 -4.01
N LEU A 434 5.24 5.22 -3.48
CA LEU A 434 5.12 5.93 -2.21
C LEU A 434 5.84 5.16 -1.09
N PHE A 435 5.59 3.86 -0.96
CA PHE A 435 6.27 3.02 0.02
C PHE A 435 7.80 3.02 -0.14
N SER A 436 8.27 2.86 -1.38
CA SER A 436 9.71 2.87 -1.69
C SER A 436 10.37 4.21 -1.37
N GLU A 437 9.69 5.33 -1.64
CA GLU A 437 10.17 6.68 -1.34
C GLU A 437 10.19 6.94 0.15
N THR A 438 9.11 6.61 0.88
CA THR A 438 9.05 6.71 2.34
C THR A 438 10.16 5.90 3.01
N LEU A 439 10.38 4.66 2.56
CA LEU A 439 11.48 3.83 3.03
C LEU A 439 12.84 4.51 2.81
N CYS A 440 13.10 5.00 1.59
CA CYS A 440 14.37 5.64 1.24
C CYS A 440 14.63 6.91 2.05
N ASN A 441 13.59 7.74 2.24
CA ASN A 441 13.66 9.02 2.94
C ASN A 441 13.83 8.84 4.45
N SER A 442 13.36 7.71 5.01
CA SER A 442 13.56 7.37 6.42
C SER A 442 15.00 6.99 6.78
N ILE A 443 15.81 6.58 5.79
CA ILE A 443 17.19 6.14 6.00
C ILE A 443 18.12 7.37 6.10
N ASN A 444 19.00 7.38 7.11
CA ASN A 444 20.13 8.32 7.09
C ASN A 444 21.18 7.86 6.07
N HIS A 445 21.21 8.51 4.91
CA HIS A 445 22.11 8.14 3.82
C HIS A 445 23.58 8.32 4.18
N GLU A 446 23.93 9.34 4.98
CA GLU A 446 25.33 9.59 5.36
C GLU A 446 25.87 8.45 6.24
N ASP A 447 25.09 8.02 7.24
CA ASP A 447 25.46 6.91 8.12
C ASP A 447 25.58 5.59 7.34
N LEU A 448 24.66 5.33 6.40
CA LEU A 448 24.70 4.12 5.57
C LEU A 448 25.92 4.11 4.63
N ILE A 449 26.22 5.25 4.00
CA ILE A 449 27.39 5.40 3.13
C ILE A 449 28.69 5.20 3.93
N LEU A 450 28.77 5.74 5.15
CA LEU A 450 29.96 5.57 6.00
C LEU A 450 30.10 4.12 6.47
N PHE A 451 28.99 3.49 6.87
CA PHE A 451 28.96 2.09 7.28
C PHE A 451 29.56 1.18 6.20
N TRP A 452 29.04 1.26 4.97
CA TRP A 452 29.51 0.41 3.87
C TRP A 452 30.96 0.74 3.47
N LYS A 453 31.35 2.01 3.52
CA LYS A 453 32.72 2.44 3.21
C LYS A 453 33.74 1.89 4.21
N ASP A 454 33.39 1.82 5.49
CA ASP A 454 34.26 1.30 6.54
C ASP A 454 34.26 -0.25 6.60
N SER A 455 33.19 -0.88 6.10
CA SER A 455 33.01 -2.33 6.12
C SER A 455 33.53 -3.05 4.87
N PHE A 456 33.82 -2.33 3.80
CA PHE A 456 34.18 -2.90 2.50
C PHE A 456 35.52 -2.38 1.99
N ASP A 457 36.49 -3.29 1.88
CA ASP A 457 37.84 -3.02 1.36
C ASP A 457 38.07 -3.71 0.01
N ILE A 458 38.76 -3.02 -0.90
CA ILE A 458 39.16 -3.55 -2.22
C ILE A 458 40.67 -3.42 -2.43
N SER A 459 41.28 -4.37 -3.15
CA SER A 459 42.73 -4.40 -3.37
C SER A 459 43.25 -3.34 -4.35
N SER A 460 42.37 -2.74 -5.16
CA SER A 460 42.71 -1.73 -6.16
C SER A 460 41.57 -0.74 -6.38
N GLY A 461 41.92 0.54 -6.54
CA GLY A 461 40.96 1.64 -6.55
C GLY A 461 40.65 2.16 -5.14
N SER A 462 39.77 3.15 -5.05
CA SER A 462 39.21 3.63 -3.79
C SER A 462 37.80 4.16 -4.02
N LEU A 463 36.95 4.08 -2.99
CA LEU A 463 35.56 4.49 -3.02
C LEU A 463 35.43 5.99 -2.71
N GLU A 464 35.00 6.78 -3.69
CA GLU A 464 34.78 8.22 -3.56
C GLU A 464 33.38 8.60 -4.01
N ASN A 465 32.77 9.58 -3.33
CA ASN A 465 31.36 9.94 -3.46
C ASN A 465 30.43 8.74 -3.30
N ALA A 466 29.19 8.96 -2.87
CA ALA A 466 28.23 7.88 -2.90
C ALA A 466 26.82 8.42 -3.00
N THR A 467 25.96 7.58 -3.56
CA THR A 467 24.52 7.82 -3.58
C THR A 467 23.81 6.59 -3.06
N VAL A 468 22.68 6.80 -2.38
CA VAL A 468 21.81 5.75 -1.88
C VAL A 468 20.57 5.72 -2.75
N SER A 469 20.12 4.52 -3.11
CA SER A 469 18.82 4.31 -3.74
C SER A 469 18.12 3.11 -3.10
N CYS A 470 16.80 3.17 -2.99
CA CYS A 470 15.98 2.08 -2.46
C CYS A 470 14.92 1.71 -3.48
N ARG A 471 14.61 0.42 -3.58
CA ARG A 471 13.52 -0.10 -4.41
C ARG A 471 12.89 -1.33 -3.80
N ILE A 472 11.62 -1.55 -4.13
CA ILE A 472 10.94 -2.82 -3.87
C ILE A 472 11.14 -3.71 -5.08
N ALA A 473 11.85 -4.83 -4.90
CA ALA A 473 12.12 -5.78 -5.97
C ALA A 473 10.87 -6.63 -6.28
N ASP A 474 10.24 -7.18 -5.24
CA ASP A 474 9.05 -8.02 -5.33
C ASP A 474 8.34 -8.10 -3.97
N GLY A 475 7.25 -8.88 -3.90
CA GLY A 475 6.51 -9.16 -2.66
C GLY A 475 5.46 -8.13 -2.27
N MET A 476 5.46 -6.93 -2.86
CA MET A 476 4.44 -5.91 -2.59
C MET A 476 3.17 -6.06 -3.44
N LEU A 477 3.33 -6.28 -4.75
CA LEU A 477 2.21 -6.48 -5.68
C LEU A 477 1.75 -7.93 -5.65
N VAL A 478 0.90 -8.27 -4.67
CA VAL A 478 0.31 -9.60 -4.55
C VAL A 478 -1.16 -9.60 -4.98
N TRP A 479 -1.53 -10.58 -5.80
CA TRP A 479 -2.88 -10.73 -6.36
C TRP A 479 -3.93 -11.16 -5.33
N ASP A 480 -3.52 -11.85 -4.27
CA ASP A 480 -4.36 -12.33 -3.17
C ASP A 480 -4.21 -11.42 -1.93
N ASP A 481 -5.33 -10.98 -1.37
CA ASP A 481 -5.39 -10.21 -0.12
C ASP A 481 -5.15 -11.06 1.13
N LYS A 482 -5.07 -12.39 0.96
CA LYS A 482 -4.83 -13.38 2.02
C LYS A 482 -3.48 -14.08 1.90
N ASP A 483 -2.55 -13.51 1.12
CA ASP A 483 -1.20 -14.02 1.11
C ASP A 483 -0.46 -13.57 2.37
N PHE A 484 -0.26 -14.51 3.30
CA PHE A 484 0.50 -14.32 4.54
C PHE A 484 1.93 -14.86 4.43
N SER A 485 2.37 -15.28 3.25
CA SER A 485 3.60 -16.05 3.07
C SER A 485 4.67 -15.32 2.29
N THR A 486 4.27 -14.52 1.30
CA THR A 486 5.23 -13.80 0.44
C THR A 486 5.92 -12.68 1.23
N PRO A 487 7.25 -12.74 1.36
CA PRO A 487 8.01 -11.69 2.02
C PRO A 487 8.14 -10.47 1.11
N LEU A 488 8.19 -9.28 1.71
CA LEU A 488 8.52 -8.06 1.00
C LEU A 488 10.03 -8.03 0.73
N HIS A 489 10.42 -7.97 -0.55
CA HIS A 489 11.83 -7.93 -0.95
C HIS A 489 12.26 -6.50 -1.24
N ILE A 490 13.08 -5.96 -0.36
CA ILE A 490 13.65 -4.63 -0.40
C ILE A 490 15.08 -4.72 -0.93
N VAL A 491 15.47 -3.78 -1.79
CA VAL A 491 16.86 -3.60 -2.20
C VAL A 491 17.30 -2.19 -1.87
N VAL A 492 18.33 -2.08 -1.04
CA VAL A 492 19.02 -0.82 -0.74
C VAL A 492 20.38 -0.86 -1.40
N ALA A 493 20.61 0.05 -2.35
CA ALA A 493 21.84 0.09 -3.11
C ALA A 493 22.66 1.34 -2.76
N VAL A 494 23.94 1.14 -2.44
CA VAL A 494 24.91 2.22 -2.30
C VAL A 494 25.87 2.16 -3.48
N THR A 495 25.86 3.21 -4.30
CA THR A 495 26.71 3.34 -5.48
C THR A 495 27.87 4.27 -5.18
N TYR A 496 29.10 3.76 -5.25
CA TYR A 496 30.33 4.52 -5.10
C TYR A 496 30.99 4.79 -6.45
N ASP A 497 31.59 5.97 -6.63
CA ASP A 497 32.50 6.21 -7.75
C ASP A 497 33.86 5.57 -7.42
N LEU A 498 34.48 4.96 -8.43
CA LEU A 498 35.84 4.46 -8.34
C LEU A 498 36.82 5.53 -8.83
N THR A 499 37.85 5.81 -8.03
CA THR A 499 38.91 6.79 -8.39
C THR A 499 39.72 6.40 -9.63
N SER A 500 39.71 5.12 -9.98
CA SER A 500 40.37 4.55 -11.14
C SER A 500 39.71 3.23 -11.51
N SER A 501 39.75 2.85 -12.78
CA SER A 501 39.23 1.56 -13.21
C SER A 501 39.86 0.40 -12.43
N PRO A 502 39.06 -0.61 -12.03
CA PRO A 502 39.54 -1.73 -11.23
C PRO A 502 40.57 -2.55 -12.01
N THR A 503 41.58 -3.06 -11.30
CA THR A 503 42.57 -3.98 -11.87
C THR A 503 42.27 -5.39 -11.42
N PHE A 504 42.08 -6.31 -12.37
CA PHE A 504 41.74 -7.70 -12.08
C PHE A 504 43.00 -8.60 -11.96
N PRO A 505 42.99 -9.63 -11.10
CA PRO A 505 41.93 -9.98 -10.16
C PRO A 505 41.75 -8.91 -9.07
N LEU A 506 40.49 -8.55 -8.79
CA LEU A 506 40.14 -7.56 -7.78
C LEU A 506 39.69 -8.30 -6.53
N ASP A 507 40.54 -8.31 -5.51
CA ASP A 507 40.21 -8.91 -4.22
C ASP A 507 39.42 -7.92 -3.38
N PHE A 508 38.45 -8.43 -2.63
CA PHE A 508 37.71 -7.64 -1.66
C PHE A 508 37.61 -8.36 -0.32
N THR A 509 37.40 -7.57 0.73
CA THR A 509 37.05 -8.06 2.07
C THR A 509 35.86 -7.28 2.60
N LEU A 510 34.87 -8.01 3.07
CA LEU A 510 33.76 -7.50 3.86
C LEU A 510 34.05 -7.81 5.32
N SER A 511 34.08 -6.79 6.15
CA SER A 511 34.31 -6.88 7.59
C SER A 511 33.19 -6.15 8.33
N GLY A 512 32.86 -6.66 9.52
CA GLY A 512 31.82 -6.06 10.36
C GLY A 512 30.43 -6.66 10.12
N GLN A 513 29.70 -6.85 11.21
CA GLN A 513 28.31 -7.30 11.18
C GLN A 513 27.45 -6.13 10.74
N SER A 514 26.81 -6.24 9.59
CA SER A 514 25.97 -5.16 9.07
C SER A 514 24.67 -5.10 9.86
N SER A 515 24.59 -4.17 10.81
CA SER A 515 23.32 -3.76 11.41
C SER A 515 22.71 -2.65 10.57
N ALA A 516 21.41 -2.74 10.31
CA ALA A 516 20.65 -1.66 9.68
C ALA A 516 20.85 -0.30 10.39
N PRO A 517 20.67 0.86 9.71
CA PRO A 517 20.71 2.16 10.39
C PRO A 517 19.53 2.31 11.36
N LEU A 518 19.79 2.71 12.63
CA LEU A 518 18.75 2.83 13.68
C LEU A 518 17.55 3.66 13.23
N GLY A 519 16.34 3.23 13.61
CA GLY A 519 15.11 3.93 13.27
C GLY A 519 14.74 3.84 11.78
N THR A 520 15.15 2.76 11.11
CA THR A 520 14.69 2.39 9.76
C THR A 520 13.97 1.04 9.78
N LEU A 521 13.10 0.82 8.79
CA LEU A 521 12.40 -0.45 8.59
C LEU A 521 13.35 -1.66 8.45
N LEU A 522 14.58 -1.41 8.01
CA LEU A 522 15.58 -2.44 7.72
C LEU A 522 16.04 -3.20 8.98
N TRP A 523 15.75 -2.69 10.18
CA TRP A 523 15.99 -3.42 11.43
C TRP A 523 15.10 -4.63 11.63
N MET A 524 13.96 -4.69 10.96
CA MET A 524 13.03 -5.82 11.06
C MET A 524 13.40 -6.97 10.10
N ALA A 525 14.39 -6.78 9.23
CA ALA A 525 14.89 -7.85 8.39
C ALA A 525 15.98 -8.63 9.15
N PRO A 526 16.02 -9.96 9.05
CA PRO A 526 17.12 -10.76 9.59
C PRO A 526 18.49 -10.30 9.07
N HIS A 527 19.52 -10.31 9.94
CA HIS A 527 20.84 -9.76 9.61
C HIS A 527 21.85 -10.82 9.15
N HIS A 528 21.83 -12.01 9.76
CA HIS A 528 22.60 -13.18 9.37
C HIS A 528 21.69 -14.42 9.33
N PRO A 529 22.08 -15.46 8.58
CA PRO A 529 23.25 -15.52 7.70
C PRO A 529 23.08 -14.69 6.42
N ILE A 530 24.19 -14.44 5.72
CA ILE A 530 24.22 -13.59 4.53
C ILE A 530 24.75 -14.38 3.33
N LEU A 531 24.07 -14.27 2.19
CA LEU A 531 24.58 -14.73 0.90
C LEU A 531 25.33 -13.61 0.20
N VAL A 532 26.63 -13.79 -0.06
CA VAL A 532 27.42 -12.79 -0.80
C VAL A 532 27.62 -13.23 -2.24
N THR A 533 27.26 -12.36 -3.19
CA THR A 533 27.46 -12.58 -4.63
C THR A 533 28.24 -11.44 -5.26
N GLY A 534 29.00 -11.76 -6.30
CA GLY A 534 29.66 -10.76 -7.14
C GLY A 534 29.14 -10.83 -8.56
N THR A 535 28.73 -9.70 -9.10
CA THR A 535 28.24 -9.55 -10.48
C THR A 535 28.84 -8.31 -11.15
N GLY A 536 28.61 -8.13 -12.45
CA GLY A 536 29.07 -6.94 -13.17
C GLY A 536 29.45 -7.22 -14.62
N ASP A 537 29.56 -6.16 -15.41
CA ASP A 537 29.79 -6.27 -16.86
C ASP A 537 31.19 -6.82 -17.20
N LEU A 538 32.16 -6.55 -16.34
CA LEU A 538 33.58 -6.88 -16.55
C LEU A 538 34.01 -8.19 -15.89
N VAL A 539 33.15 -8.81 -15.09
CA VAL A 539 33.56 -9.89 -14.16
C VAL A 539 32.79 -11.18 -14.40
N THR A 540 33.37 -12.31 -14.02
CA THR A 540 32.62 -13.57 -13.94
C THR A 540 31.80 -13.58 -12.66
N GLU A 541 30.50 -13.86 -12.78
CA GLU A 541 29.61 -13.95 -11.63
C GLU A 541 30.02 -15.08 -10.68
N PHE A 542 29.92 -14.84 -9.38
CA PHE A 542 30.18 -15.85 -8.36
C PHE A 542 29.23 -15.70 -7.16
N SER A 543 29.18 -16.76 -6.35
CA SER A 543 28.51 -16.79 -5.06
C SER A 543 29.46 -17.42 -4.05
N LEU A 544 29.66 -16.76 -2.91
CA LEU A 544 30.46 -17.28 -1.81
C LEU A 544 29.62 -18.23 -0.96
N PRO A 545 30.26 -19.11 -0.15
CA PRO A 545 29.56 -19.81 0.91
C PRO A 545 28.86 -18.83 1.85
N THR A 546 27.73 -19.26 2.41
CA THR A 546 26.93 -18.49 3.36
C THR A 546 27.77 -17.94 4.51
N TRP A 547 27.63 -16.63 4.76
CA TRP A 547 28.36 -15.90 5.77
C TRP A 547 27.55 -15.83 7.07
N TYR A 548 27.93 -16.66 8.04
CA TYR A 548 27.30 -16.72 9.36
C TYR A 548 27.96 -15.76 10.35
N ILE A 549 27.22 -15.35 11.37
CA ILE A 549 27.63 -14.37 12.38
C ILE A 549 28.98 -14.71 13.06
N GLN A 550 29.32 -16.00 13.20
CA GLN A 550 30.56 -16.44 13.86
C GLN A 550 31.81 -16.21 13.01
N MET A 551 31.64 -15.84 11.73
CA MET A 551 32.72 -15.46 10.83
C MET A 551 32.88 -13.94 10.86
N GLU A 552 33.99 -13.42 11.38
CA GLU A 552 34.21 -11.98 11.53
C GLU A 552 34.33 -11.21 10.20
N GLU A 553 34.78 -11.89 9.15
CA GLU A 553 34.98 -11.32 7.81
C GLU A 553 34.75 -12.38 6.72
N VAL A 554 34.45 -11.91 5.51
CA VAL A 554 34.40 -12.73 4.30
C VAL A 554 35.16 -12.05 3.17
N SER A 555 35.94 -12.83 2.41
CA SER A 555 36.72 -12.32 1.29
C SER A 555 36.39 -13.08 0.02
N GLY A 556 36.50 -12.38 -1.12
CA GLY A 556 36.34 -12.97 -2.43
C GLY A 556 37.20 -12.26 -3.47
N THR A 557 37.16 -12.77 -4.69
CA THR A 557 37.96 -12.26 -5.80
C THR A 557 37.10 -12.14 -7.04
N PHE A 558 37.06 -10.95 -7.63
CA PHE A 558 36.50 -10.73 -8.95
C PHE A 558 37.53 -11.08 -10.02
N GLU A 559 37.16 -12.02 -10.87
CA GLU A 559 37.95 -12.40 -12.03
C GLU A 559 37.40 -11.73 -13.29
N GLU A 560 38.30 -11.22 -14.13
CA GLU A 560 37.91 -10.58 -15.40
C GLU A 560 37.20 -11.61 -16.30
N LYS A 561 36.08 -11.19 -16.87
CA LYS A 561 35.32 -12.00 -17.82
C LYS A 561 36.16 -12.22 -19.06
N GLN A 562 36.71 -13.42 -19.22
CA GLN A 562 37.46 -13.77 -20.43
C GLN A 562 36.50 -13.71 -21.62
N GLU A 563 36.78 -12.84 -22.58
CA GLU A 563 36.15 -12.92 -23.91
C GLU A 563 36.39 -14.34 -24.43
N ALA A 564 35.30 -15.08 -24.63
CA ALA A 564 35.39 -16.42 -25.18
C ALA A 564 36.17 -16.35 -26.49
N GLN A 565 37.29 -17.09 -26.59
CA GLN A 565 37.98 -17.18 -27.87
C GLN A 565 36.96 -17.63 -28.91
N PRO A 566 36.86 -16.94 -30.07
CA PRO A 566 35.89 -17.30 -31.09
C PRO A 566 36.07 -18.79 -31.37
N SER A 567 34.98 -19.55 -31.31
CA SER A 567 35.06 -20.97 -31.59
C SER A 567 35.60 -21.16 -33.02
N VAL A 568 36.12 -22.35 -33.33
CA VAL A 568 36.50 -22.67 -34.72
C VAL A 568 35.33 -22.37 -35.68
N TYR A 569 34.09 -22.51 -35.20
CA TYR A 569 32.88 -22.14 -35.95
C TYR A 569 32.72 -20.62 -36.13
N ASP A 570 32.98 -19.80 -35.12
CA ASP A 570 32.90 -18.33 -35.23
C ASP A 570 34.01 -17.75 -36.13
N GLU A 571 35.20 -18.36 -36.11
CA GLU A 571 36.27 -18.00 -37.04
C GLU A 571 35.93 -18.39 -38.49
N ILE A 572 35.26 -19.54 -38.69
CA ILE A 572 34.75 -19.97 -39.99
C ILE A 572 33.62 -19.05 -40.46
N ILE A 573 32.69 -18.69 -39.57
CA ILE A 573 31.55 -17.81 -39.88
C ILE A 573 32.04 -16.41 -40.25
N SER A 574 33.00 -15.84 -39.52
CA SER A 574 33.59 -14.53 -39.85
C SER A 574 34.34 -14.52 -41.19
N LYS A 575 35.00 -15.63 -41.55
CA LYS A 575 35.62 -15.81 -42.87
C LYS A 575 34.58 -16.01 -43.98
N LEU A 576 33.49 -16.72 -43.71
CA LEU A 576 32.38 -16.91 -44.65
C LEU A 576 31.56 -15.62 -44.84
N SER A 577 31.40 -14.81 -43.80
CA SER A 577 30.67 -13.54 -43.82
C SER A 577 31.49 -12.38 -44.42
N HIS A 578 32.76 -12.62 -44.78
CA HIS A 578 33.60 -11.62 -45.40
C HIS A 578 32.97 -11.17 -46.75
N PRO A 579 32.82 -9.86 -47.02
CA PRO A 579 32.11 -9.35 -48.19
C PRO A 579 32.61 -9.92 -49.53
N LEU A 580 33.92 -10.19 -49.63
CA LEU A 580 34.52 -10.82 -50.82
C LEU A 580 34.17 -12.30 -50.98
N VAL A 581 34.04 -13.05 -49.87
CA VAL A 581 33.63 -14.47 -49.89
C VAL A 581 32.15 -14.56 -50.23
N ILE A 582 31.32 -13.69 -49.63
CA ILE A 582 29.90 -13.54 -50.00
C ILE A 582 29.77 -13.17 -51.49
N ALA A 583 30.52 -12.17 -51.97
CA ALA A 583 30.45 -11.74 -53.37
C ALA A 583 30.90 -12.83 -54.35
N SER A 584 31.95 -13.59 -54.02
CA SER A 584 32.44 -14.68 -54.87
C SER A 584 31.50 -15.89 -54.89
N THR A 585 30.88 -16.23 -53.76
CA THR A 585 29.87 -17.29 -53.67
C THR A 585 28.57 -16.88 -54.37
N LEU A 586 28.13 -15.63 -54.25
CA LEU A 586 27.03 -15.07 -55.04
C LEU A 586 27.34 -15.07 -56.53
N ALA A 587 28.54 -14.68 -56.95
CA ALA A 587 28.93 -14.72 -58.35
C ALA A 587 28.93 -16.16 -58.91
N PHE A 588 29.42 -17.12 -58.12
CA PHE A 588 29.39 -18.54 -58.49
C PHE A 588 27.96 -19.10 -58.56
N LEU A 589 27.11 -18.73 -57.60
CA LEU A 589 25.68 -19.06 -57.63
C LEU A 589 24.98 -18.42 -58.82
N ILE A 590 25.28 -17.16 -59.15
CA ILE A 590 24.75 -16.49 -60.34
C ILE A 590 25.20 -17.22 -61.61
N ILE A 591 26.45 -17.67 -61.69
CA ILE A 591 26.94 -18.47 -62.83
C ILE A 591 26.20 -19.82 -62.90
N LEU A 592 26.01 -20.49 -61.77
CA LEU A 592 25.24 -21.75 -61.70
C LEU A 592 23.77 -21.54 -62.07
N VAL A 593 23.15 -20.45 -61.62
CA VAL A 593 21.78 -20.05 -61.97
C VAL A 593 21.70 -19.69 -63.45
N VAL A 594 22.68 -19.01 -64.03
CA VAL A 594 22.73 -18.73 -65.47
C VAL A 594 22.90 -20.02 -66.29
N LEU A 595 23.71 -20.97 -65.81
CA LEU A 595 23.85 -22.29 -66.43
C LEU A 595 22.58 -23.14 -66.26
N TRP A 596 21.89 -23.02 -65.14
CA TRP A 596 20.62 -23.68 -64.84
C TRP A 596 19.47 -23.08 -65.65
N MET A 597 19.37 -21.75 -65.75
CA MET A 597 18.43 -21.03 -66.62
C MET A 597 18.68 -21.33 -68.11
N ARG A 598 19.95 -21.47 -68.54
CA ARG A 598 20.28 -21.94 -69.90
C ARG A 598 19.82 -23.38 -70.17
N LYS A 599 19.71 -24.22 -69.14
CA LYS A 599 19.18 -25.60 -69.23
C LYS A 599 17.65 -25.65 -69.05
N SER A 600 17.07 -24.68 -68.33
CA SER A 600 15.66 -24.62 -67.94
C SER A 600 14.84 -23.65 -68.79
N ASN A 601 15.26 -23.34 -70.02
CA ASN A 601 14.51 -22.48 -70.94
C ASN A 601 13.31 -23.20 -71.62
N SER A 602 12.79 -24.26 -70.98
CA SER A 602 11.38 -24.60 -71.03
C SER A 602 10.95 -24.89 -69.60
N ILE A 603 10.38 -23.90 -68.93
CA ILE A 603 9.34 -23.97 -67.89
C ILE A 603 9.30 -22.59 -67.25
N ASP A 604 8.12 -21.99 -67.36
CA ASP A 604 7.76 -20.68 -66.84
C ASP A 604 7.88 -20.72 -65.29
N MET A 605 8.76 -19.90 -64.71
CA MET A 605 8.85 -19.70 -63.26
C MET A 605 8.51 -18.25 -62.94
N SER A 606 7.22 -18.00 -62.75
CA SER A 606 6.73 -17.08 -61.74
C SER A 606 6.08 -17.93 -60.65
N LEU A 607 6.19 -17.52 -59.38
CA LEU A 607 5.78 -18.22 -58.13
C LEU A 607 6.96 -18.90 -57.40
N ILE A 608 7.77 -18.13 -56.67
CA ILE A 608 8.64 -18.70 -55.62
C ILE A 608 8.28 -18.25 -54.21
N ASN A 609 7.61 -17.12 -53.99
CA ASN A 609 7.21 -16.72 -52.62
C ASN A 609 5.72 -16.44 -52.53
N SER A 610 4.91 -17.49 -52.57
CA SER A 610 3.48 -17.36 -52.35
C SER A 610 2.89 -18.55 -51.61
N GLN A 611 2.19 -18.27 -50.52
CA GLN A 611 1.44 -19.25 -49.73
C GLN A 611 0.01 -19.34 -50.26
N GLU A 612 -0.45 -20.54 -50.56
CA GLU A 612 -1.83 -20.81 -50.96
C GLU A 612 -2.71 -20.90 -49.71
N CYS A 613 -3.75 -20.05 -49.64
CA CYS A 613 -4.74 -20.11 -48.58
C CYS A 613 -5.61 -21.36 -48.77
N GLN A 614 -5.56 -22.30 -47.84
CA GLN A 614 -6.31 -23.56 -47.88
C GLN A 614 -7.82 -23.40 -47.65
N VAL A 615 -8.27 -22.17 -47.34
CA VAL A 615 -9.70 -21.85 -47.13
C VAL A 615 -10.39 -21.46 -48.43
N CYS A 616 -9.69 -20.78 -49.35
CA CYS A 616 -10.27 -20.25 -50.59
C CYS A 616 -9.34 -20.36 -51.82
N GLU A 617 -8.27 -21.14 -51.70
CA GLU A 617 -7.30 -21.49 -52.76
C GLU A 617 -6.65 -20.25 -53.42
N THR A 618 -6.66 -19.12 -52.72
CA THR A 618 -6.08 -17.88 -53.20
C THR A 618 -4.62 -17.80 -52.82
N ILE A 619 -3.78 -17.47 -53.80
CA ILE A 619 -2.34 -17.33 -53.64
C ILE A 619 -2.04 -15.96 -53.00
N ASN A 620 -1.41 -15.97 -51.83
CA ASN A 620 -1.03 -14.77 -51.08
C ASN A 620 0.50 -14.70 -50.93
N PRO A 621 1.10 -13.51 -50.72
CA PRO A 621 2.51 -13.40 -50.36
C PRO A 621 2.84 -14.22 -49.10
N SER A 622 4.05 -14.75 -48.99
CA SER A 622 4.48 -15.58 -47.84
C SER A 622 4.39 -14.87 -46.48
N ASP A 623 4.43 -13.54 -46.48
CA ASP A 623 4.49 -12.70 -45.27
C ASP A 623 3.12 -12.04 -44.98
N ALA A 624 2.06 -12.45 -45.68
CA ALA A 624 0.73 -11.92 -45.45
C ALA A 624 0.22 -12.32 -44.05
N LEU A 625 -0.43 -11.39 -43.35
CA LEU A 625 -1.07 -11.64 -42.04
C LEU A 625 -2.47 -12.26 -42.19
N ASN A 626 -3.12 -12.07 -43.35
CA ASN A 626 -4.41 -12.63 -43.69
C ASN A 626 -4.55 -12.89 -45.20
N CYS A 627 -5.57 -13.66 -45.57
CA CYS A 627 -5.90 -13.93 -46.96
C CYS A 627 -6.59 -12.72 -47.61
N SER A 628 -6.05 -12.23 -48.72
CA SER A 628 -6.60 -11.10 -49.48
C SER A 628 -8.00 -11.30 -50.05
N ASN A 629 -8.47 -12.55 -50.19
CA ASN A 629 -9.79 -12.86 -50.75
C ASN A 629 -10.83 -13.24 -49.70
N CYS A 630 -10.49 -14.13 -48.76
CA CYS A 630 -11.45 -14.60 -47.75
C CYS A 630 -11.26 -14.02 -46.34
N GLY A 631 -10.18 -13.26 -46.11
CA GLY A 631 -9.88 -12.65 -44.81
C GLY A 631 -9.36 -13.61 -43.74
N ALA A 632 -9.21 -14.91 -44.04
CA ALA A 632 -8.70 -15.90 -43.08
C ALA A 632 -7.31 -15.51 -42.56
N LEU A 633 -7.12 -15.55 -41.25
CA LEU A 633 -5.88 -15.16 -40.58
C LEU A 633 -4.77 -16.20 -40.79
N PHE A 634 -3.53 -15.73 -40.95
CA PHE A 634 -2.33 -16.57 -41.01
C PHE A 634 -1.48 -16.51 -39.72
N VAL A 635 -1.87 -15.66 -38.75
CA VAL A 635 -1.23 -15.46 -37.44
C VAL A 635 -2.25 -15.64 -36.32
N PHE A 636 -1.82 -16.13 -35.14
CA PHE A 636 -2.77 -16.51 -34.08
C PHE A 636 -3.31 -15.34 -33.23
N ASP A 637 -2.66 -14.18 -33.22
CA ASP A 637 -2.86 -13.08 -32.26
C ASP A 637 -4.30 -12.53 -32.14
N ASN A 638 -5.21 -12.86 -33.05
CA ASN A 638 -6.63 -12.44 -33.00
C ASN A 638 -7.61 -13.58 -33.34
N VAL A 639 -7.17 -14.83 -33.27
CA VAL A 639 -7.99 -15.98 -33.66
C VAL A 639 -9.15 -16.16 -32.67
N MET A 640 -8.90 -16.02 -31.37
CA MET A 640 -9.96 -16.13 -30.35
C MET A 640 -11.04 -15.05 -30.49
N ASP A 641 -10.63 -13.82 -30.80
CA ASP A 641 -11.54 -12.70 -31.07
C ASP A 641 -12.46 -13.00 -32.26
N LYS A 642 -11.93 -13.60 -33.34
CA LYS A 642 -12.72 -14.00 -34.51
C LYS A 642 -13.61 -15.22 -34.25
N ILE A 643 -13.20 -16.16 -33.40
CA ILE A 643 -14.05 -17.27 -32.97
C ILE A 643 -15.22 -16.73 -32.16
N TYR A 644 -14.96 -15.80 -31.23
CA TYR A 644 -15.97 -15.14 -30.42
C TYR A 644 -16.98 -14.37 -31.30
N GLU A 645 -16.49 -13.53 -32.22
CA GLU A 645 -17.32 -12.79 -33.17
C GLU A 645 -18.19 -13.73 -34.03
N TYR A 646 -17.61 -14.83 -34.54
CA TYR A 646 -18.35 -15.82 -35.31
C TYR A 646 -19.44 -16.50 -34.46
N MET A 647 -19.13 -16.85 -33.21
CA MET A 647 -20.07 -17.47 -32.28
C MET A 647 -21.29 -16.55 -32.04
N VAL A 648 -21.05 -15.28 -31.73
CA VAL A 648 -22.10 -14.28 -31.49
C VAL A 648 -22.92 -14.04 -32.76
N ASN A 649 -22.28 -13.78 -33.90
CA ASN A 649 -22.96 -13.46 -35.16
C ASN A 649 -23.81 -14.61 -35.71
N ASN A 650 -23.49 -15.85 -35.36
CA ASN A 650 -24.21 -17.04 -35.81
C ASN A 650 -25.03 -17.71 -34.69
N ALA A 651 -25.13 -17.07 -33.51
CA ALA A 651 -25.86 -17.55 -32.33
C ALA A 651 -25.53 -19.00 -31.92
N TYR A 652 -24.25 -19.37 -31.97
CA TYR A 652 -23.77 -20.63 -31.39
C TYR A 652 -23.54 -20.46 -29.88
N THR A 653 -23.81 -21.50 -29.10
CA THR A 653 -23.28 -21.60 -27.73
C THR A 653 -21.85 -22.14 -27.77
N VAL A 654 -21.03 -21.86 -26.76
CA VAL A 654 -19.63 -22.37 -26.70
C VAL A 654 -19.58 -23.87 -26.93
N HIS A 655 -20.41 -24.61 -26.18
CA HIS A 655 -20.52 -26.06 -26.33
C HIS A 655 -20.95 -26.54 -27.73
N ALA A 656 -21.80 -25.79 -28.44
CA ALA A 656 -22.22 -26.14 -29.80
C ALA A 656 -21.13 -25.87 -30.84
N LEU A 657 -20.27 -24.88 -30.59
CA LEU A 657 -19.13 -24.57 -31.43
C LEU A 657 -17.98 -25.55 -31.20
N PHE A 658 -17.71 -25.90 -29.94
CA PHE A 658 -16.73 -26.92 -29.55
C PHE A 658 -17.04 -28.27 -30.20
N ASN A 659 -18.27 -28.76 -30.06
CA ASN A 659 -18.71 -30.02 -30.69
C ASN A 659 -18.70 -29.98 -32.23
N LYS A 660 -18.63 -28.79 -32.85
CA LYS A 660 -18.48 -28.65 -34.30
C LYS A 660 -17.02 -28.78 -34.72
N PHE A 661 -16.08 -28.50 -33.82
CA PHE A 661 -14.64 -28.64 -34.05
C PHE A 661 -14.15 -30.04 -33.69
N ASP A 662 -14.72 -30.63 -32.64
CA ASP A 662 -14.46 -32.01 -32.19
C ASP A 662 -15.14 -33.00 -33.17
N VAL A 663 -14.40 -33.41 -34.20
CA VAL A 663 -14.95 -34.21 -35.30
C VAL A 663 -15.14 -35.66 -34.89
N ASP A 664 -14.24 -36.16 -34.05
CA ASP A 664 -14.30 -37.54 -33.56
C ASP A 664 -15.07 -37.71 -32.24
N SER A 665 -15.57 -36.62 -31.67
CA SER A 665 -16.33 -36.57 -30.41
C SER A 665 -15.54 -37.11 -29.23
N SER A 666 -14.22 -36.86 -29.21
CA SER A 666 -13.32 -37.27 -28.13
C SER A 666 -13.53 -36.46 -26.85
N GLY A 667 -14.18 -35.30 -26.93
CA GLY A 667 -14.34 -34.35 -25.81
C GLY A 667 -13.14 -33.40 -25.64
N THR A 668 -12.17 -33.46 -26.56
CA THR A 668 -10.96 -32.63 -26.60
C THR A 668 -10.71 -32.19 -28.04
N LEU A 669 -10.04 -31.07 -28.25
CA LEU A 669 -9.65 -30.59 -29.58
C LEU A 669 -8.16 -30.81 -29.79
N GLU A 670 -7.81 -31.76 -30.65
CA GLU A 670 -6.44 -31.93 -31.10
C GLU A 670 -6.04 -30.85 -32.12
N SER A 671 -4.74 -30.66 -32.36
CA SER A 671 -4.24 -29.62 -33.27
C SER A 671 -4.85 -29.69 -34.67
N ASP A 672 -5.05 -30.91 -35.18
CA ASP A 672 -5.60 -31.13 -36.51
C ASP A 672 -7.10 -30.81 -36.57
N GLU A 673 -7.83 -31.01 -35.46
CA GLU A 673 -9.26 -30.72 -35.34
C GLU A 673 -9.51 -29.23 -35.20
N LEU A 674 -8.74 -28.55 -34.35
CA LEU A 674 -8.78 -27.09 -34.22
C LEU A 674 -8.49 -26.42 -35.56
N LEU A 675 -7.45 -26.84 -36.28
CA LEU A 675 -7.10 -26.26 -37.59
C LEU A 675 -8.19 -26.51 -38.64
N LYS A 676 -8.77 -27.72 -38.69
CA LYS A 676 -9.89 -28.03 -39.59
C LYS A 676 -11.13 -27.20 -39.23
N GLY A 677 -11.42 -27.05 -37.94
CA GLY A 677 -12.49 -26.22 -37.42
C GLY A 677 -12.35 -24.77 -37.90
N LEU A 678 -11.20 -24.16 -37.64
CA LEU A 678 -10.88 -22.78 -38.05
C LEU A 678 -11.01 -22.56 -39.57
N ARG A 679 -10.53 -23.52 -40.37
CA ARG A 679 -10.65 -23.47 -41.83
C ARG A 679 -12.10 -23.62 -42.29
N SER A 680 -12.87 -24.52 -41.66
CA SER A 680 -14.28 -24.75 -42.00
C SER A 680 -15.16 -23.51 -41.78
N LEU A 681 -14.80 -22.67 -40.80
CA LEU A 681 -15.47 -21.41 -40.51
C LEU A 681 -14.88 -20.22 -41.26
N ARG A 682 -13.82 -20.43 -42.04
CA ARG A 682 -13.05 -19.40 -42.74
C ARG A 682 -12.43 -18.34 -41.82
N ILE A 683 -12.12 -18.71 -40.58
CA ILE A 683 -11.57 -17.81 -39.58
C ILE A 683 -10.04 -17.70 -39.74
N ALA A 684 -9.36 -18.84 -39.84
CA ALA A 684 -7.91 -18.88 -39.90
C ALA A 684 -7.37 -20.08 -40.68
N ASP A 685 -6.18 -19.90 -41.25
CA ASP A 685 -5.38 -20.91 -41.95
C ASP A 685 -3.94 -20.87 -41.43
N LEU A 686 -3.77 -21.27 -40.17
CA LEU A 686 -2.52 -21.07 -39.44
C LEU A 686 -1.41 -22.04 -39.89
N PRO A 687 -0.18 -21.55 -40.12
CA PRO A 687 1.01 -22.39 -40.19
C PRO A 687 1.22 -23.18 -38.90
N LEU A 688 1.83 -24.37 -38.98
CA LEU A 688 2.02 -25.27 -37.82
C LEU A 688 2.66 -24.61 -36.59
N LYS A 689 3.59 -23.66 -36.79
CA LYS A 689 4.23 -22.93 -35.68
C LYS A 689 3.24 -22.00 -34.96
N GLN A 690 2.39 -21.32 -35.73
CA GLN A 690 1.36 -20.40 -35.21
C GLN A 690 0.21 -21.18 -34.55
N LEU A 691 -0.18 -22.33 -35.13
CA LEU A 691 -1.18 -23.22 -34.55
C LEU A 691 -0.74 -23.78 -33.19
N ARG A 692 0.53 -24.21 -33.06
CA ARG A 692 1.06 -24.66 -31.77
C ARG A 692 1.06 -23.55 -30.73
N ALA A 693 1.46 -22.33 -31.12
CA ALA A 693 1.42 -21.19 -30.22
C ALA A 693 -0.01 -20.88 -29.73
N LEU A 694 -1.01 -20.99 -30.62
CA LEU A 694 -2.42 -20.85 -30.23
C LEU A 694 -2.84 -21.93 -29.22
N ILE A 695 -2.49 -23.20 -29.45
CA ILE A 695 -2.83 -24.29 -28.52
C ILE A 695 -2.17 -24.05 -27.17
N THR A 696 -0.87 -23.75 -27.14
CA THR A 696 -0.14 -23.43 -25.90
C THR A 696 -0.71 -22.21 -25.16
N SER A 697 -1.40 -21.29 -25.84
CA SER A 697 -2.04 -20.15 -25.19
C SER A 697 -3.41 -20.47 -24.56
N ILE A 698 -4.01 -21.61 -24.90
CA ILE A 698 -5.35 -22.02 -24.45
C ILE A 698 -5.27 -23.21 -23.49
N ASP A 699 -4.36 -24.15 -23.75
CA ASP A 699 -4.05 -25.34 -22.93
C ASP A 699 -3.38 -24.92 -21.61
N VAL A 700 -4.17 -24.83 -20.54
CA VAL A 700 -3.76 -24.31 -19.24
C VAL A 700 -3.03 -25.39 -18.44
N ASP A 701 -3.44 -26.65 -18.58
CA ASP A 701 -2.86 -27.76 -17.84
C ASP A 701 -1.61 -28.36 -18.53
N GLY A 702 -1.35 -27.97 -19.78
CA GLY A 702 -0.17 -28.33 -20.57
C GLY A 702 -0.21 -29.75 -21.13
N ASN A 703 -1.40 -30.35 -21.25
CA ASN A 703 -1.58 -31.73 -21.69
C ASN A 703 -1.47 -31.91 -23.23
N GLY A 704 -1.42 -30.80 -23.98
CA GLY A 704 -1.22 -30.73 -25.43
C GLY A 704 -2.49 -30.82 -26.27
N VAL A 705 -3.67 -30.88 -25.65
CA VAL A 705 -5.00 -30.82 -26.27
C VAL A 705 -5.83 -29.73 -25.58
N ILE A 706 -6.94 -29.30 -26.20
CA ILE A 706 -7.83 -28.29 -25.60
C ILE A 706 -9.13 -28.95 -25.18
N ASP A 707 -9.46 -28.94 -23.89
CA ASP A 707 -10.77 -29.41 -23.44
C ASP A 707 -11.85 -28.29 -23.49
N LEU A 708 -13.09 -28.65 -23.16
CA LEU A 708 -14.21 -27.70 -23.20
C LEU A 708 -14.04 -26.56 -22.18
N GLU A 709 -13.49 -26.85 -21.01
CA GLU A 709 -13.34 -25.87 -19.93
C GLU A 709 -12.27 -24.84 -20.30
N GLU A 710 -11.15 -25.29 -20.87
CA GLU A 710 -10.11 -24.43 -21.43
C GLU A 710 -10.62 -23.56 -22.58
N PHE A 711 -11.41 -24.15 -23.49
CA PHE A 711 -12.03 -23.42 -24.59
C PHE A 711 -13.05 -22.38 -24.12
N GLU A 712 -13.82 -22.68 -23.06
CA GLU A 712 -14.75 -21.74 -22.41
C GLU A 712 -14.00 -20.58 -21.73
N MET A 713 -12.94 -20.87 -20.97
CA MET A 713 -12.12 -19.85 -20.32
C MET A 713 -11.50 -18.89 -21.34
N ALA A 714 -10.97 -19.42 -22.44
CA ALA A 714 -10.36 -18.59 -23.48
C ALA A 714 -11.36 -17.65 -24.17
N LEU A 715 -12.64 -18.04 -24.31
CA LEU A 715 -13.70 -17.18 -24.86
C LEU A 715 -14.28 -16.19 -23.84
N ASP A 716 -14.34 -16.57 -22.56
CA ASP A 716 -14.76 -15.67 -21.48
C ASP A 716 -13.77 -14.52 -21.30
N GLU A 717 -12.47 -14.77 -21.46
CA GLU A 717 -11.44 -13.74 -21.42
C GLU A 717 -11.58 -12.72 -22.57
N VAL A 718 -11.95 -13.18 -23.77
CA VAL A 718 -12.26 -12.29 -24.90
C VAL A 718 -13.48 -11.43 -24.59
N GLN A 719 -14.55 -12.01 -24.03
CA GLN A 719 -15.74 -11.26 -23.66
C GLN A 719 -15.43 -10.17 -22.61
N LYS A 720 -14.67 -10.50 -21.57
CA LYS A 720 -14.24 -9.52 -20.54
C LYS A 720 -13.40 -8.39 -21.11
N ARG A 721 -12.56 -8.67 -22.11
CA ARG A 721 -11.77 -7.65 -22.80
C ARG A 721 -12.64 -6.71 -23.62
N LEU A 722 -13.62 -7.23 -24.37
CA LEU A 722 -14.55 -6.43 -25.18
C LEU A 722 -15.48 -5.58 -24.30
N ASP A 723 -15.97 -6.13 -23.18
CA ASP A 723 -16.81 -5.39 -22.23
C ASP A 723 -16.08 -4.20 -21.57
N LYS A 724 -14.75 -4.24 -21.50
CA LYS A 724 -13.92 -3.11 -21.01
C LYS A 724 -13.73 -2.02 -22.05
N GLN A 725 -13.58 -2.38 -23.33
CA GLN A 725 -13.39 -1.41 -24.42
C GLN A 725 -14.65 -0.56 -24.67
N ASP A 726 -15.84 -1.15 -24.55
CA ASP A 726 -17.10 -0.42 -24.67
C ASP A 726 -17.33 0.58 -23.51
N GLN A 727 -16.70 0.36 -22.34
CA GLN A 727 -16.74 1.29 -21.20
C GLN A 727 -15.70 2.42 -21.31
N GLU A 728 -14.58 2.19 -21.98
CA GLU A 728 -13.54 3.20 -22.20
C GLU A 728 -13.90 4.17 -23.34
N GLU A 729 -14.55 3.69 -24.41
CA GLU A 729 -15.03 4.56 -25.50
C GLU A 729 -16.19 5.48 -25.05
N GLU A 730 -17.04 5.09 -24.09
CA GLU A 730 -18.08 5.99 -23.54
C GLU A 730 -17.51 7.12 -22.67
N VAL A 731 -16.32 6.95 -22.08
CA VAL A 731 -15.66 7.96 -21.23
C VAL A 731 -14.90 9.01 -22.06
N GLU A 732 -14.31 8.60 -23.18
CA GLU A 732 -13.56 9.51 -24.08
C GLU A 732 -14.47 10.55 -24.77
N TYR A 733 -15.75 10.24 -24.98
CA TYR A 733 -16.72 11.19 -25.54
C TYR A 733 -17.27 12.21 -24.53
N GLU A 734 -17.14 11.98 -23.22
CA GLU A 734 -17.53 12.97 -22.19
C GLU A 734 -16.40 14.00 -21.94
N GLU A 735 -15.14 13.58 -21.96
CA GLU A 735 -13.98 14.46 -21.72
C GLU A 735 -13.73 15.49 -22.84
N GLU A 736 -14.02 15.17 -24.11
CA GLU A 736 -13.82 16.11 -25.23
C GLU A 736 -14.85 17.27 -25.27
N SER A 737 -15.89 17.22 -24.42
CA SER A 737 -16.96 18.23 -24.39
C SER A 737 -16.75 19.35 -23.36
N GLU A 738 -15.83 19.17 -22.40
CA GLU A 738 -15.59 20.15 -21.32
C GLU A 738 -14.43 21.14 -21.61
N ASP A 739 -13.59 20.87 -22.61
CA ASP A 739 -12.37 21.65 -22.87
C ASP A 739 -12.49 22.78 -23.92
N SER A 740 -13.70 23.24 -24.25
CA SER A 740 -13.87 24.37 -25.17
C SER A 740 -14.81 25.49 -24.69
N GLU A 741 -14.44 26.12 -23.57
CA GLU A 741 -14.95 27.45 -23.22
C GLU A 741 -13.85 28.54 -23.17
N ILE A 742 -14.01 29.49 -24.12
CA ILE A 742 -13.71 30.94 -24.07
C ILE A 742 -12.36 31.43 -24.63
N TYR A 743 -12.43 32.19 -25.75
CA TYR A 743 -12.14 33.64 -25.80
C TYR A 743 -12.68 34.23 -27.12
N ILE A 744 -13.79 35.00 -27.05
CA ILE A 744 -14.19 35.91 -28.14
C ILE A 744 -13.70 37.31 -27.77
N GLN A 745 -12.75 37.83 -28.55
CA GLN A 745 -12.55 39.28 -28.69
C GLN A 745 -13.49 39.79 -29.79
N GLU A 746 -14.24 40.84 -29.45
CA GLU A 746 -15.09 41.59 -30.36
C GLU A 746 -14.27 42.18 -31.51
N ASP A 747 -14.69 41.93 -32.74
CA ASP A 747 -14.57 42.93 -33.80
C ASP A 747 -15.68 42.79 -34.84
N VAL A 748 -16.15 43.97 -35.23
CA VAL A 748 -17.31 44.28 -36.07
C VAL A 748 -17.01 44.00 -37.55
N ILE A 749 -17.88 43.26 -38.27
CA ILE A 749 -18.14 43.47 -39.71
C ILE A 749 -19.60 43.08 -40.07
N GLU A 750 -20.22 43.94 -40.87
CA GLU A 750 -21.59 43.92 -41.39
C GLU A 750 -21.94 42.72 -42.30
N ALA A 751 -23.21 42.32 -42.27
CA ALA A 751 -23.84 41.44 -43.27
C ALA A 751 -23.98 42.15 -44.64
N PRO A 752 -24.11 41.42 -45.79
CA PRO A 752 -25.46 40.97 -46.18
C PRO A 752 -25.58 39.70 -47.09
N ALA A 753 -26.78 39.12 -47.02
CA ALA A 753 -27.66 38.67 -48.12
C ALA A 753 -27.51 37.31 -48.88
N ILE A 754 -28.57 36.50 -48.69
CA ILE A 754 -29.46 35.83 -49.69
C ILE A 754 -28.91 34.65 -50.53
N VAL A 755 -29.54 33.46 -50.45
CA VAL A 755 -30.41 32.85 -51.50
C VAL A 755 -31.05 31.55 -51.00
N SER A 756 -32.37 31.49 -51.20
CA SER A 756 -33.35 30.41 -51.02
C SER A 756 -33.25 29.21 -51.97
N LYS A 757 -33.70 28.00 -51.56
CA LYS A 757 -34.99 27.37 -51.99
C LYS A 757 -35.10 25.85 -51.68
N LYS A 758 -36.24 25.52 -51.04
CA LYS A 758 -37.22 24.41 -51.29
C LYS A 758 -36.71 22.95 -51.18
N LYS A 759 -37.48 21.97 -50.67
CA LYS A 759 -38.95 21.80 -50.73
C LYS A 759 -39.46 20.75 -49.70
N ILE A 760 -40.48 21.19 -48.98
CA ILE A 760 -41.65 20.54 -48.33
C ILE A 760 -42.08 19.16 -48.90
N ILE A 761 -42.53 18.23 -48.03
CA ILE A 761 -43.91 17.66 -47.93
C ILE A 761 -44.01 16.59 -46.81
N ARG A 762 -44.96 16.80 -45.85
CA ARG A 762 -45.56 15.81 -44.92
C ARG A 762 -46.75 15.10 -45.61
N PRO A 763 -47.28 13.97 -45.08
CA PRO A 763 -48.50 14.05 -44.24
C PRO A 763 -48.47 13.05 -43.05
N THR A 764 -48.79 13.40 -41.80
CA THR A 764 -50.11 13.61 -41.14
C THR A 764 -51.03 12.39 -41.02
N GLY A 765 -51.50 12.15 -39.78
CA GLY A 765 -52.65 11.32 -39.37
C GLY A 765 -52.49 10.86 -37.91
N GLU A 766 -52.74 11.70 -36.89
CA GLU A 766 -54.01 11.91 -36.15
C GLU A 766 -54.69 10.64 -35.55
N ASN A 767 -54.59 10.55 -34.22
CA ASN A 767 -55.61 10.25 -33.18
C ASN A 767 -56.75 9.24 -33.44
N VAL A 768 -57.01 8.37 -32.44
CA VAL A 768 -58.24 8.38 -31.59
C VAL A 768 -58.31 7.13 -30.66
N SER A 769 -58.19 7.40 -29.35
CA SER A 769 -58.94 6.92 -28.16
C SER A 769 -59.35 5.45 -27.87
N LYS A 770 -59.09 5.05 -26.61
CA LYS A 770 -59.98 4.44 -25.57
C LYS A 770 -60.73 3.12 -25.87
N VAL A 771 -60.64 2.15 -24.93
CA VAL A 771 -61.73 1.63 -24.04
C VAL A 771 -61.30 0.32 -23.35
N ALA A 772 -61.83 0.11 -22.15
CA ALA A 772 -61.48 -0.85 -21.12
C ALA A 772 -62.23 -2.20 -21.14
N LYS A 773 -61.67 -3.16 -20.37
CA LYS A 773 -62.31 -4.21 -19.52
C LYS A 773 -63.16 -5.34 -20.16
N LYS A 774 -62.71 -6.59 -19.93
CA LYS A 774 -63.33 -7.72 -19.16
C LYS A 774 -62.59 -9.03 -19.52
N ARG A 775 -61.98 -9.83 -18.61
CA ARG A 775 -62.42 -10.56 -17.40
C ARG A 775 -63.25 -11.83 -17.70
N VAL A 776 -62.97 -12.90 -16.92
CA VAL A 776 -63.74 -14.15 -16.61
C VAL A 776 -63.17 -15.41 -17.32
N LYS A 777 -62.88 -16.59 -16.71
CA LYS A 777 -63.01 -17.27 -15.39
C LYS A 777 -62.01 -18.46 -15.41
N ALA A 778 -61.23 -18.79 -14.38
CA ALA A 778 -61.52 -19.52 -13.14
C ALA A 778 -62.18 -20.92 -13.31
N VAL A 779 -61.46 -21.98 -12.92
CA VAL A 779 -61.99 -23.14 -12.18
C VAL A 779 -60.97 -23.59 -11.13
N THR A 780 -61.47 -23.65 -9.90
CA THR A 780 -60.91 -24.12 -8.62
C THR A 780 -61.27 -25.58 -8.36
N GLN A 781 -60.58 -26.22 -7.40
CA GLN A 781 -61.12 -27.01 -6.27
C GLN A 781 -59.94 -27.41 -5.35
N THR A 782 -59.76 -26.85 -4.13
CA THR A 782 -60.34 -27.25 -2.81
C THR A 782 -59.96 -28.67 -2.38
N SER A 783 -59.62 -29.04 -1.14
CA SER A 783 -59.52 -28.38 0.18
C SER A 783 -59.17 -29.49 1.22
N THR A 784 -58.66 -29.09 2.38
CA THR A 784 -59.04 -29.51 3.77
C THR A 784 -57.83 -29.76 4.67
N GLY A 785 -57.92 -29.23 5.90
CA GLY A 785 -56.88 -29.29 6.92
C GLY A 785 -57.22 -30.17 8.12
N VAL A 786 -56.75 -29.70 9.29
CA VAL A 786 -57.03 -30.11 10.67
C VAL A 786 -55.94 -30.99 11.33
N ALA A 787 -55.40 -30.48 12.45
CA ALA A 787 -54.53 -31.16 13.43
C ALA A 787 -55.27 -32.24 14.23
N PRO A 788 -54.58 -33.22 14.87
CA PRO A 788 -54.44 -33.15 16.34
C PRO A 788 -53.24 -33.92 17.00
N VAL A 789 -52.88 -33.49 18.22
CA VAL A 789 -52.65 -34.28 19.47
C VAL A 789 -51.61 -35.44 19.54
N ARG A 790 -50.54 -35.19 20.33
CA ARG A 790 -50.04 -35.92 21.54
C ARG A 790 -50.25 -37.46 21.66
N LYS A 791 -49.15 -38.26 21.74
CA LYS A 791 -48.83 -39.25 22.83
C LYS A 791 -47.62 -40.19 22.55
N LYS A 792 -46.65 -40.15 23.48
CA LYS A 792 -45.93 -41.23 24.21
C LYS A 792 -45.62 -42.61 23.54
N ARG A 793 -44.32 -42.97 23.54
CA ARG A 793 -43.68 -44.24 24.01
C ARG A 793 -42.16 -44.08 23.78
N ALA A 794 -41.20 -44.15 24.72
CA ALA A 794 -40.90 -45.00 25.88
C ALA A 794 -40.53 -46.47 25.56
N VAL A 795 -39.22 -46.73 25.42
CA VAL A 795 -38.51 -48.02 25.62
C VAL A 795 -37.09 -47.65 26.13
N LYS A 796 -36.79 -47.70 27.44
CA LYS A 796 -36.20 -48.78 28.27
C LYS A 796 -34.75 -49.24 27.93
N LYS A 797 -33.78 -48.64 28.64
CA LYS A 797 -32.68 -49.18 29.52
C LYS A 797 -32.26 -50.66 29.36
N PRO A 798 -30.98 -51.03 29.64
CA PRO A 798 -30.50 -51.03 31.03
C PRO A 798 -29.06 -50.55 31.30
N GLU A 799 -28.85 -50.14 32.56
CA GLU A 799 -27.57 -50.01 33.28
C GLU A 799 -26.92 -51.37 33.55
N GLN A 800 -25.60 -51.36 33.78
CA GLN A 800 -25.03 -51.97 35.00
C GLN A 800 -23.69 -51.33 35.38
N GLU A 801 -23.64 -50.75 36.58
CA GLU A 801 -22.44 -50.51 37.39
C GLU A 801 -21.92 -51.82 38.01
N HIS A 802 -20.63 -51.87 38.38
CA HIS A 802 -20.25 -52.27 39.74
C HIS A 802 -18.80 -51.97 40.15
N LYS A 803 -18.68 -51.21 41.27
CA LYS A 803 -17.84 -51.42 42.49
C LYS A 803 -16.30 -51.46 42.35
N ALA A 804 -15.46 -51.17 43.36
CA ALA A 804 -15.45 -50.47 44.65
C ALA A 804 -14.08 -50.81 45.30
N GLY A 805 -13.52 -49.93 46.15
CA GLY A 805 -12.52 -50.29 47.19
C GLY A 805 -11.35 -49.29 47.25
N THR A 806 -11.31 -48.32 48.17
CA THR A 806 -10.97 -48.32 49.62
C THR A 806 -9.48 -48.40 49.98
N SER A 807 -9.13 -47.43 50.85
CA SER A 807 -8.04 -47.37 51.85
C SER A 807 -6.59 -47.18 51.41
N GLU A 808 -5.99 -46.05 51.82
CA GLU A 808 -5.09 -46.04 52.97
C GLU A 808 -4.81 -44.61 53.46
N GLY A 809 -4.64 -44.48 54.77
CA GLY A 809 -4.25 -43.25 55.43
C GLY A 809 -3.04 -43.46 56.33
N LYS A 810 -2.50 -42.31 56.76
CA LYS A 810 -1.57 -42.04 57.88
C LYS A 810 -0.06 -42.02 57.58
N LYS A 811 0.43 -40.78 57.61
CA LYS A 811 1.42 -40.21 58.55
C LYS A 811 2.68 -41.04 58.84
N ARG A 812 3.84 -40.45 58.53
CA ARG A 812 4.90 -40.23 59.55
C ARG A 812 5.91 -39.15 59.15
N THR A 813 6.08 -38.21 60.08
CA THR A 813 7.07 -37.12 60.14
C THR A 813 8.36 -37.61 60.81
N VAL A 814 9.54 -37.28 60.26
CA VAL A 814 10.86 -37.18 60.95
C VAL A 814 11.70 -36.17 60.11
N LYS A 815 11.92 -34.90 60.45
CA LYS A 815 12.71 -34.21 61.51
C LYS A 815 14.25 -34.26 61.36
N ARG A 816 14.82 -33.05 61.24
CA ARG A 816 16.19 -32.51 61.52
C ARG A 816 17.15 -32.37 60.34
N ARG A 817 17.49 -31.14 59.91
CA ARG A 817 18.47 -30.12 60.45
C ARG A 817 19.92 -30.51 60.13
N LYS A 818 20.69 -29.70 59.37
CA LYS A 818 21.65 -28.69 59.90
C LYS A 818 22.59 -28.07 58.83
N VAL A 819 22.87 -26.75 59.02
CA VAL A 819 24.08 -25.93 58.70
C VAL A 819 24.34 -25.60 57.22
N SER A 820 24.37 -24.36 56.72
CA SER A 820 24.75 -22.99 57.16
C SER A 820 26.22 -22.57 56.94
N ASN A 821 26.35 -21.27 56.64
CA ASN A 821 27.51 -20.36 56.66
C ASN A 821 28.25 -20.19 55.33
N ASP A 822 28.76 -19.02 54.95
CA ASP A 822 28.72 -17.56 55.28
C ASP A 822 29.63 -16.96 54.15
N ASP A 823 29.59 -15.73 53.64
CA ASP A 823 29.35 -14.38 54.16
C ASP A 823 28.71 -13.51 53.05
#